data_AF-A0A6H0T9D8-F1
#
_entry.id   AF-A0A6H0T9D8-F1
#
_cell.length_a   1.000
_cell.length_b   1.000
_cell.length_c   1.000
_cell.angle_alpha   90.00
_cell.angle_beta   90.00
_cell.angle_gamma   90.00
#
_symmetry.space_group_name_H-M   'P 1'
#
loop_
_entity.id
_entity.type
_entity.pdbx_description
1 polymer ?
#
loop_
_entity_poly.entity_id
_entity_poly.type
_entity_poly.pdbx_seq_one_letter_code
_entity_poly.pdbx_strand_id
1 'polypeptide(L)'
;MADAPKLLGTETVKESYWKINQAIDNANEAKNNATNLENKFSSTEKTKIRGTPSKNLFDKFIVIPGKYVNYNSGSLGVSPDGSHNASDYIEILPNTSFKISGTNEQGAFYDVDQKYISGFTNAAAVYVSPNNARYIRLTVKNHQLDSTQLEKGTSVTAYAPFGAMFDANIIKTPIPEEKLSLDKNIMRGKPSKNLFNKETITSGYYVSYATGNLGILVGYNASDYISVLPNTDYIISGTGEQLAFYDANKTYISGLDFASKLKTTPGNAAYIRINAKDNQLSIVQLEKGTSVTAYAPFGASISIDQVSFSIPNVEIVTKTVKPDGTGDFSSPKLANDSITDSSPSKWYEIIIYPGIYTEINWNLKPYVRLIGKDRKRCWLKGELPPTATDAEVTPQSTVNVKDEFEIKNLKITAKNMRYAVHDESNGVVKNVNHKLYNAHIEHFGNQDVVDYRTAQGKLTGQDSAASAWSATTPYGYGASSGMELIHENCTFKSPSRAWYVHNREKFEKPNRNILINCKLINTSSDELARSIVVQNLGSGTNDELILQGCELNGYISVDDNPWIPTELQYQYANHNDITIRGFGNTPVPYFNNTRGKALKITSNEKVTNSKVTLSGSAVAVLFGDVILFEGKGGLQGYAVGEFDVSDIGTSLTSNVYVSGMQRRLGNRTSNPINLVVTFENKAPITITFNEDYTSKDNNYILNVIITALGTNGTASLWNPAFYERPKFTDERLTCHNTSSVGIPRGSAVRRGDIMTSCELITATDDLDDFLGFAEQDINPGETGTIKIKGFLTVNDVLRDGTVNFGRGNYIGVSTVKSGYIVNTDKTKAIAKGVSSSYFRFKC
;
A
#
# COMPACT_ATOMS: atom_id res chain seq x y z
N MET A 1 -16.42 -4.47 25.24
CA MET A 1 -17.69 -4.16 25.93
C MET A 1 -18.29 -2.96 25.20
N ALA A 2 -19.58 -3.02 24.85
CA ALA A 2 -20.24 -1.91 24.15
C ALA A 2 -20.26 -0.67 25.06
N ASP A 3 -19.95 0.49 24.49
CA ASP A 3 -19.98 1.77 25.20
C ASP A 3 -21.46 2.12 25.44
N ALA A 4 -21.89 2.19 26.70
CA ALA A 4 -23.29 2.44 27.05
C ALA A 4 -23.37 3.66 27.99
N PRO A 5 -24.21 4.66 27.69
CA PRO A 5 -24.41 5.79 28.60
C PRO A 5 -24.91 5.31 29.96
N LYS A 6 -24.30 5.80 31.04
CA LYS A 6 -24.69 5.44 32.41
C LYS A 6 -26.09 6.01 32.73
N LEU A 7 -27.00 5.13 33.17
CA LEU A 7 -28.27 5.54 33.77
C LEU A 7 -28.01 6.02 35.20
N LEU A 8 -28.54 7.18 35.55
CA LEU A 8 -28.46 7.70 36.92
C LEU A 8 -29.78 7.40 37.64
N GLY A 9 -29.71 6.98 38.91
CA GLY A 9 -30.90 6.59 39.70
C GLY A 9 -31.91 7.71 39.96
N THR A 10 -31.66 8.93 39.49
CA THR A 10 -32.52 10.11 39.59
C THR A 10 -33.27 10.42 38.29
N GLU A 11 -33.01 9.71 37.20
CA GLU A 11 -33.60 9.99 35.88
C GLU A 11 -35.00 9.37 35.75
N THR A 12 -35.94 10.10 35.15
CA THR A 12 -37.25 9.55 34.81
C THR A 12 -37.14 8.56 33.63
N VAL A 13 -38.14 7.69 33.47
CA VAL A 13 -38.19 6.72 32.36
C VAL A 13 -38.12 7.42 30.99
N LYS A 14 -38.71 8.62 30.86
CA LYS A 14 -38.69 9.42 29.63
C LYS A 14 -37.29 9.95 29.31
N GLU A 15 -36.54 10.39 30.31
CA GLU A 15 -35.16 10.88 30.15
C GLU A 15 -34.15 9.75 29.89
N SER A 16 -34.47 8.54 30.37
CA SER A 16 -33.65 7.35 30.18
C SER A 16 -33.88 6.66 28.82
N TYR A 17 -34.98 6.96 28.14
CA TYR A 17 -35.43 6.23 26.95
C TYR A 17 -34.41 6.27 25.80
N TRP A 18 -33.83 7.43 25.53
CA TRP A 18 -32.83 7.58 24.45
C TRP A 18 -31.51 6.87 24.79
N LYS A 19 -31.09 6.86 26.07
CA LYS A 19 -29.87 6.16 26.51
C LYS A 19 -30.01 4.65 26.40
N ILE A 20 -31.21 4.14 26.72
CA ILE A 20 -31.55 2.72 26.58
C ILE A 20 -31.52 2.33 25.10
N ASN A 21 -32.14 3.13 24.22
CA ASN A 21 -32.11 2.87 22.77
C ASN A 21 -30.70 2.95 22.21
N GLN A 22 -29.89 3.95 22.62
CA GLN A 22 -28.50 4.05 22.21
C GLN A 22 -27.64 2.88 22.71
N ALA A 23 -27.89 2.37 23.92
CA ALA A 23 -27.21 1.18 24.41
C ALA A 23 -27.61 -0.08 23.61
N ILE A 24 -28.88 -0.19 23.20
CA ILE A 24 -29.36 -1.25 22.31
C ILE A 24 -28.71 -1.13 20.93
N ASP A 25 -28.64 0.07 20.36
CA ASP A 25 -28.03 0.33 19.07
C ASP A 25 -26.52 0.02 19.09
N ASN A 26 -25.81 0.46 20.13
CA ASN A 26 -24.39 0.16 20.31
C ASN A 26 -24.14 -1.34 20.52
N ALA A 27 -25.06 -2.04 21.21
CA ALA A 27 -24.99 -3.49 21.36
C ALA A 27 -25.27 -4.23 20.04
N ASN A 28 -26.24 -3.75 19.26
CA ASN A 28 -26.57 -4.29 17.94
C ASN A 28 -25.46 -4.02 16.92
N GLU A 29 -24.85 -2.84 16.95
CA GLU A 29 -23.70 -2.49 16.13
C GLU A 29 -22.48 -3.33 16.52
N ALA A 30 -22.19 -3.49 17.83
CA ALA A 30 -21.12 -4.36 18.29
C ALA A 30 -21.37 -5.83 17.90
N LYS A 31 -22.62 -6.31 17.97
CA LYS A 31 -23.02 -7.65 17.52
C LYS A 31 -22.86 -7.79 16.01
N ASN A 32 -23.35 -6.83 15.22
CA ASN A 32 -23.23 -6.84 13.77
C ASN A 32 -21.76 -6.72 13.33
N ASN A 33 -20.94 -5.95 14.04
CA ASN A 33 -19.50 -5.87 13.80
C ASN A 33 -18.77 -7.16 14.19
N ALA A 34 -19.20 -7.86 15.25
CA ALA A 34 -18.67 -9.17 15.61
C ALA A 34 -19.08 -10.25 14.60
N THR A 35 -20.35 -10.26 14.14
CA THR A 35 -20.84 -11.16 13.10
C THR A 35 -20.22 -10.84 11.73
N ASN A 36 -19.98 -9.57 11.42
CA ASN A 36 -19.25 -9.15 10.23
C ASN A 36 -17.74 -9.41 10.35
N LEU A 37 -17.16 -9.41 11.56
CA LEU A 37 -15.80 -9.91 11.80
C LEU A 37 -15.76 -11.43 11.58
N GLU A 38 -16.67 -12.22 12.15
CA GLU A 38 -16.77 -13.67 11.92
C GLU A 38 -17.01 -13.98 10.43
N ASN A 39 -17.84 -13.20 9.74
CA ASN A 39 -18.06 -13.34 8.30
C ASN A 39 -16.88 -12.80 7.47
N LYS A 40 -16.11 -11.80 7.92
CA LYS A 40 -14.84 -11.39 7.31
C LYS A 40 -13.75 -12.43 7.56
N PHE A 41 -13.67 -13.02 8.74
CA PHE A 41 -12.76 -14.13 9.03
C PHE A 41 -13.14 -15.35 8.19
N SER A 42 -14.43 -15.67 8.04
CA SER A 42 -14.94 -16.77 7.19
C SER A 42 -14.78 -16.52 5.67
N SER A 43 -14.94 -15.28 5.19
CA SER A 43 -14.83 -14.93 3.76
C SER A 43 -13.42 -14.55 3.30
N THR A 44 -12.55 -14.09 4.19
CA THR A 44 -11.12 -13.81 3.90
C THR A 44 -10.25 -15.07 4.07
N GLU A 45 -10.80 -16.18 4.55
CA GLU A 45 -10.07 -17.45 4.74
C GLU A 45 -10.13 -18.42 3.55
N LYS A 46 -10.89 -18.13 2.47
CA LYS A 46 -11.01 -19.06 1.33
C LYS A 46 -9.84 -19.04 0.34
N THR A 47 -8.83 -18.19 0.51
CA THR A 47 -7.68 -18.06 -0.43
C THR A 47 -6.30 -18.14 0.20
N LYS A 48 -6.17 -18.68 1.41
CA LYS A 48 -4.86 -19.08 1.96
C LYS A 48 -4.89 -20.57 2.26
N ILE A 49 -3.94 -21.33 1.69
CA ILE A 49 -3.60 -22.64 2.23
C ILE A 49 -2.96 -22.35 3.60
N ARG A 50 -3.78 -22.34 4.65
CA ARG A 50 -3.33 -22.21 6.03
C ARG A 50 -3.20 -23.62 6.60
N GLY A 51 -1.99 -23.95 7.05
CA GLY A 51 -1.86 -25.00 8.05
C GLY A 51 -2.65 -24.60 9.30
N THR A 52 -3.35 -25.55 9.91
CA THR A 52 -4.05 -25.30 11.16
C THR A 52 -3.02 -24.99 12.25
N PRO A 53 -3.19 -23.91 13.04
CA PRO A 53 -2.31 -23.65 14.18
C PRO A 53 -2.25 -24.89 15.07
N SER A 54 -1.03 -25.33 15.39
CA SER A 54 -0.81 -26.45 16.28
C SER A 54 -1.40 -26.13 17.65
N LYS A 55 -1.96 -27.16 18.28
CA LYS A 55 -2.43 -27.13 19.66
C LYS A 55 -1.30 -26.94 20.69
N ASN A 56 -0.05 -27.16 20.29
CA ASN A 56 1.09 -27.00 21.16
C ASN A 56 1.54 -25.53 21.19
N LEU A 57 1.50 -24.92 22.36
CA LEU A 57 1.92 -23.55 22.67
C LEU A 57 3.40 -23.46 23.08
N PHE A 58 4.07 -24.59 23.31
CA PHE A 58 5.49 -24.63 23.67
C PHE A 58 6.37 -24.64 22.42
N ASP A 59 7.13 -23.58 22.21
CA ASP A 59 8.09 -23.48 21.12
C ASP A 59 9.51 -23.90 21.57
N LYS A 60 9.98 -25.04 21.04
CA LYS A 60 11.32 -25.57 21.34
C LYS A 60 12.46 -24.75 20.74
N PHE A 61 12.19 -23.92 19.73
CA PHE A 61 13.23 -23.17 19.01
C PHE A 61 13.64 -21.86 19.69
N ILE A 62 12.85 -21.39 20.66
CA ILE A 62 13.10 -20.14 21.41
C ILE A 62 13.34 -20.36 22.90
N VAL A 63 13.75 -21.56 23.29
CA VAL A 63 14.18 -21.84 24.67
C VAL A 63 15.51 -21.15 24.98
N ILE A 64 15.78 -20.93 26.27
CA ILE A 64 17.03 -20.40 26.78
C ILE A 64 17.89 -21.57 27.27
N PRO A 65 18.95 -21.97 26.54
CA PRO A 65 19.73 -23.15 26.86
C PRO A 65 20.51 -23.02 28.17
N GLY A 66 20.65 -24.12 28.90
CA GLY A 66 21.41 -24.17 30.16
C GLY A 66 20.76 -23.40 31.32
N LYS A 67 19.48 -23.05 31.20
CA LYS A 67 18.70 -22.35 32.25
C LYS A 67 17.52 -23.20 32.69
N TYR A 68 17.10 -23.00 33.94
CA TYR A 68 15.82 -23.51 34.44
C TYR A 68 15.00 -22.37 35.05
N VAL A 69 13.68 -22.53 35.10
CA VAL A 69 12.77 -21.58 35.77
C VAL A 69 12.69 -21.97 37.23
N ASN A 70 13.14 -21.11 38.15
CA ASN A 70 13.03 -21.37 39.59
C ASN A 70 11.58 -21.18 40.06
N TYR A 71 10.93 -22.25 40.50
CA TYR A 71 9.52 -22.20 40.91
C TYR A 71 9.25 -21.31 42.13
N ASN A 72 10.24 -20.99 42.97
CA ASN A 72 10.03 -20.15 44.15
C ASN A 72 10.02 -18.65 43.82
N SER A 73 10.64 -18.24 42.71
CA SER A 73 10.86 -16.82 42.40
C SER A 73 10.52 -16.41 40.96
N GLY A 74 10.23 -17.38 40.08
CA GLY A 74 10.07 -17.16 38.65
C GLY A 74 11.34 -16.69 37.93
N SER A 75 12.47 -16.60 38.64
CA SER A 75 13.74 -16.17 38.04
C SER A 75 14.44 -17.33 37.34
N LEU A 76 15.35 -17.03 36.43
CA LEU A 76 16.14 -18.05 35.74
C LEU A 76 17.35 -18.46 36.58
N GLY A 77 17.41 -19.74 36.93
CA GLY A 77 18.59 -20.38 37.50
C GLY A 77 19.52 -20.94 36.42
N VAL A 78 20.77 -21.21 36.78
CA VAL A 78 21.75 -21.90 35.91
C VAL A 78 21.59 -23.41 36.10
N SER A 79 21.44 -24.17 35.02
CA SER A 79 21.43 -25.63 35.06
C SER A 79 22.83 -26.14 35.43
N PRO A 80 23.03 -26.82 36.57
CA PRO A 80 24.35 -27.24 37.03
C PRO A 80 25.07 -28.19 36.05
N ASP A 81 24.29 -28.95 35.28
CA ASP A 81 24.71 -29.96 34.31
C ASP A 81 24.46 -29.54 32.84
N GLY A 82 23.98 -28.32 32.62
CA GLY A 82 23.60 -27.83 31.28
C GLY A 82 22.44 -28.57 30.60
N SER A 83 21.75 -29.49 31.31
CA SER A 83 20.76 -30.37 30.69
C SER A 83 19.35 -29.77 30.59
N HIS A 84 19.11 -28.62 31.23
CA HIS A 84 17.80 -27.94 31.28
C HIS A 84 17.78 -26.68 30.41
N ASN A 85 16.57 -26.40 29.90
CA ASN A 85 16.25 -25.22 29.13
C ASN A 85 15.02 -24.56 29.74
N ALA A 86 15.00 -23.23 29.79
CA ALA A 86 13.82 -22.48 30.18
C ALA A 86 13.10 -22.00 28.92
N SER A 87 11.80 -22.24 28.80
CA SER A 87 11.02 -21.64 27.72
C SER A 87 11.09 -20.10 27.79
N ASP A 88 10.81 -19.42 26.68
CA ASP A 88 10.39 -18.03 26.75
C ASP A 88 9.03 -17.91 27.48
N TYR A 89 8.57 -16.68 27.72
CA TYR A 89 7.22 -16.43 28.23
C TYR A 89 6.17 -16.92 27.22
N ILE A 90 5.48 -18.00 27.57
CA ILE A 90 4.39 -18.54 26.75
C ILE A 90 3.10 -17.86 27.18
N GLU A 91 2.48 -17.15 26.24
CA GLU A 91 1.24 -16.44 26.50
C GLU A 91 0.07 -17.41 26.75
N ILE A 92 -0.67 -17.16 27.81
CA ILE A 92 -1.82 -17.96 28.23
C ILE A 92 -2.98 -17.05 28.64
N LEU A 93 -4.19 -17.62 28.63
CA LEU A 93 -5.38 -16.94 29.15
C LEU A 93 -5.49 -17.18 30.67
N PRO A 94 -5.96 -16.21 31.46
CA PRO A 94 -6.24 -16.41 32.88
C PRO A 94 -7.44 -17.35 33.09
N ASN A 95 -7.54 -17.99 34.26
CA ASN A 95 -8.63 -18.91 34.64
C ASN A 95 -8.95 -19.98 33.57
N THR A 96 -7.94 -20.43 32.84
CA THR A 96 -8.11 -21.32 31.68
C THR A 96 -7.47 -22.66 31.96
N SER A 97 -8.16 -23.74 31.58
CA SER A 97 -7.61 -25.09 31.72
C SER A 97 -6.53 -25.36 30.68
N PHE A 98 -5.40 -25.87 31.16
CA PHE A 98 -4.27 -26.29 30.34
C PHE A 98 -3.79 -27.68 30.73
N LYS A 99 -3.13 -28.34 29.79
CA LYS A 99 -2.37 -29.57 30.02
C LYS A 99 -0.95 -29.42 29.52
N ILE A 100 -0.02 -29.92 30.33
CA ILE A 100 1.41 -29.96 30.01
C ILE A 100 1.84 -31.41 30.00
N SER A 101 2.47 -31.84 28.91
CA SER A 101 3.00 -33.20 28.72
C SER A 101 4.43 -33.14 28.19
N GLY A 102 5.17 -34.24 28.30
CA GLY A 102 6.57 -34.34 27.86
C GLY A 102 7.61 -33.76 28.82
N THR A 103 7.19 -32.98 29.81
CA THR A 103 8.03 -32.54 30.93
C THR A 103 7.28 -32.69 32.26
N ASN A 104 8.00 -33.11 33.30
CA ASN A 104 7.55 -33.11 34.70
C ASN A 104 8.34 -32.10 35.55
N GLU A 105 9.13 -31.24 34.90
CA GLU A 105 9.99 -30.28 35.57
C GLU A 105 9.19 -29.10 36.13
N GLN A 106 9.88 -28.25 36.88
CA GLN A 106 9.33 -27.04 37.48
C GLN A 106 9.05 -25.90 36.46
N GLY A 107 8.23 -24.94 36.86
CA GLY A 107 7.95 -23.73 36.10
C GLY A 107 7.23 -22.65 36.92
N ALA A 108 6.81 -21.58 36.26
CA ALA A 108 6.14 -20.46 36.91
C ALA A 108 5.14 -19.71 36.03
N PHE A 109 4.20 -19.04 36.69
CA PHE A 109 3.21 -18.13 36.12
C PHE A 109 3.59 -16.67 36.39
N TYR A 110 3.24 -15.80 35.44
CA TYR A 110 3.55 -14.38 35.47
C TYR A 110 2.37 -13.54 34.99
N ASP A 111 2.28 -12.31 35.50
CA ASP A 111 1.24 -11.34 35.11
C ASP A 111 1.57 -10.67 33.76
N VAL A 112 0.74 -9.71 33.35
CA VAL A 112 0.92 -8.97 32.09
C VAL A 112 2.24 -8.19 32.03
N ASP A 113 2.80 -7.81 33.19
CA ASP A 113 4.08 -7.11 33.33
C ASP A 113 5.27 -8.08 33.45
N GLN A 114 5.04 -9.40 33.28
CA GLN A 114 6.02 -10.47 33.49
C GLN A 114 6.53 -10.59 34.94
N LYS A 115 5.77 -10.10 35.93
CA LYS A 115 6.10 -10.30 37.34
C LYS A 115 5.62 -11.67 37.80
N TYR A 116 6.43 -12.33 38.62
CA TYR A 116 6.14 -13.65 39.17
C TYR A 116 4.84 -13.63 40.00
N ILE A 117 3.95 -14.59 39.70
CA ILE A 117 2.71 -14.82 40.45
C ILE A 117 2.87 -16.01 41.38
N SER A 118 3.21 -17.17 40.82
CA SER A 118 3.31 -18.44 41.53
C SER A 118 4.10 -19.45 40.69
N GLY A 119 4.74 -20.42 41.33
CA GLY A 119 5.42 -21.52 40.65
C GLY A 119 4.83 -22.88 40.95
N PHE A 120 5.26 -23.85 40.16
CA PHE A 120 4.91 -25.26 40.30
C PHE A 120 6.17 -26.11 40.17
N THR A 121 6.25 -27.15 40.99
CA THR A 121 7.39 -28.09 41.00
C THR A 121 7.25 -29.21 39.99
N ASN A 122 6.03 -29.44 39.48
CA ASN A 122 5.73 -30.47 38.49
C ASN A 122 4.77 -29.92 37.43
N ALA A 123 5.25 -29.73 36.21
CA ALA A 123 4.47 -29.21 35.09
C ALA A 123 3.23 -30.07 34.75
N ALA A 124 3.30 -31.39 34.91
CA ALA A 124 2.15 -32.27 34.65
C ALA A 124 1.00 -32.09 35.65
N ALA A 125 1.26 -31.45 36.80
CA ALA A 125 0.27 -31.11 37.81
C ALA A 125 -0.39 -29.73 37.59
N VAL A 126 -0.09 -29.05 36.48
CA VAL A 126 -0.76 -27.80 36.10
C VAL A 126 -2.07 -28.12 35.38
N TYR A 127 -3.18 -27.64 35.92
CA TYR A 127 -4.53 -27.88 35.37
C TYR A 127 -5.26 -26.59 34.97
N VAL A 128 -5.04 -25.50 35.68
CA VAL A 128 -5.72 -24.20 35.48
C VAL A 128 -4.72 -23.07 35.75
N SER A 129 -4.73 -22.03 34.91
CA SER A 129 -3.93 -20.82 35.12
C SER A 129 -4.54 -19.90 36.21
N PRO A 130 -3.70 -19.20 37.00
CA PRO A 130 -4.19 -18.18 37.93
C PRO A 130 -5.00 -17.07 37.25
N ASN A 131 -5.88 -16.39 38.02
CA ASN A 131 -6.79 -15.37 37.49
C ASN A 131 -6.10 -14.11 36.92
N ASN A 132 -4.87 -13.85 37.34
CA ASN A 132 -4.05 -12.73 36.90
C ASN A 132 -2.87 -13.17 36.02
N ALA A 133 -2.79 -14.46 35.65
CA ALA A 133 -1.70 -14.96 34.82
C ALA A 133 -1.91 -14.61 33.34
N ARG A 134 -0.88 -14.00 32.74
CA ARG A 134 -0.78 -13.78 31.29
C ARG A 134 0.29 -14.65 30.64
N TYR A 135 1.30 -15.07 31.40
CA TYR A 135 2.36 -15.92 30.88
C TYR A 135 2.64 -17.11 31.79
N ILE A 136 3.17 -18.17 31.19
CA ILE A 136 3.75 -19.33 31.85
C ILE A 136 5.15 -19.57 31.28
N ARG A 137 6.08 -20.04 32.12
CA ARG A 137 7.38 -20.55 31.68
C ARG A 137 7.62 -21.95 32.22
N LEU A 138 8.23 -22.79 31.38
CA LEU A 138 8.51 -24.18 31.66
C LEU A 138 10.01 -24.42 31.71
N THR A 139 10.43 -25.30 32.62
CA THR A 139 11.73 -25.97 32.52
C THR A 139 11.57 -27.25 31.68
N VAL A 140 12.50 -27.51 30.77
CA VAL A 140 12.48 -28.67 29.87
C VAL A 140 13.89 -29.21 29.69
N LYS A 141 14.10 -30.51 29.91
CA LYS A 141 15.41 -31.14 29.66
C LYS A 141 15.69 -31.29 28.16
N ASN A 142 16.97 -31.38 27.78
CA ASN A 142 17.39 -31.49 26.37
C ASN A 142 16.66 -32.62 25.61
N HIS A 143 16.51 -33.80 26.23
CA HIS A 143 15.81 -34.94 25.63
C HIS A 143 14.28 -34.82 25.62
N GLN A 144 13.71 -33.81 26.30
CA GLN A 144 12.27 -33.57 26.39
C GLN A 144 11.79 -32.51 25.37
N LEU A 145 12.70 -31.78 24.70
CA LEU A 145 12.35 -30.71 23.77
C LEU A 145 11.44 -31.17 22.62
N ASP A 146 11.66 -32.40 22.12
CA ASP A 146 10.90 -32.98 21.01
C ASP A 146 9.59 -33.66 21.43
N SER A 147 9.24 -33.62 22.72
CA SER A 147 8.02 -34.23 23.25
C SER A 147 7.20 -33.31 24.16
N THR A 148 7.75 -32.14 24.52
CA THR A 148 7.07 -31.18 25.41
C THR A 148 5.94 -30.47 24.68
N GLN A 149 4.77 -30.49 25.30
CA GLN A 149 3.57 -29.84 24.79
C GLN A 149 2.83 -29.13 25.90
N LEU A 150 2.50 -27.87 25.68
CA LEU A 150 1.54 -27.09 26.47
C LEU A 150 0.31 -26.84 25.60
N GLU A 151 -0.86 -27.29 26.02
CA GLU A 151 -2.08 -27.15 25.23
C GLU A 151 -3.26 -26.69 26.08
N LYS A 152 -4.18 -25.94 25.45
CA LYS A 152 -5.44 -25.55 26.08
C LYS A 152 -6.40 -26.73 26.11
N GLY A 153 -6.97 -27.04 27.27
CA GLY A 153 -7.94 -28.12 27.43
C GLY A 153 -7.80 -28.86 28.76
N THR A 154 -8.57 -29.94 28.90
CA THR A 154 -8.66 -30.74 30.13
C THR A 154 -8.00 -32.12 30.01
N SER A 155 -7.58 -32.53 28.82
CA SER A 155 -7.01 -33.86 28.54
C SER A 155 -5.69 -33.72 27.79
N VAL A 156 -4.73 -34.59 28.10
CA VAL A 156 -3.47 -34.69 27.35
C VAL A 156 -3.77 -35.36 26.01
N THR A 157 -3.29 -34.77 24.92
CA THR A 157 -3.43 -35.33 23.58
C THR A 157 -2.08 -35.82 23.02
N ALA A 158 -2.10 -36.56 21.91
CA ALA A 158 -0.87 -37.01 21.25
C ALA A 158 0.01 -35.81 20.85
N TYR A 159 1.34 -35.95 20.96
CA TYR A 159 2.29 -34.87 20.67
C TYR A 159 2.05 -34.26 19.28
N ALA A 160 1.96 -32.92 19.23
CA ALA A 160 2.07 -32.15 18.01
C ALA A 160 3.20 -31.12 18.15
N PRO A 161 4.03 -30.92 17.10
CA PRO A 161 5.05 -29.88 17.13
C PRO A 161 4.40 -28.50 17.15
N PHE A 162 5.07 -27.50 17.73
CA PHE A 162 4.67 -26.09 17.62
C PHE A 162 4.73 -25.61 16.16
N GLY A 163 3.80 -24.73 15.75
CA GLY A 163 3.73 -24.19 14.38
C GLY A 163 2.42 -24.52 13.65
N ALA A 164 2.35 -24.31 12.33
CA ALA A 164 1.17 -24.64 11.52
C ALA A 164 1.30 -26.05 10.91
N MET A 165 0.30 -26.92 11.07
CA MET A 165 0.29 -28.26 10.47
C MET A 165 -0.45 -28.25 9.12
N PHE A 166 0.20 -28.73 8.06
CA PHE A 166 -0.39 -28.92 6.75
C PHE A 166 -0.77 -30.38 6.55
N ASP A 167 -2.01 -30.66 6.11
CA ASP A 167 -2.42 -32.01 5.77
C ASP A 167 -1.81 -32.42 4.43
N ALA A 168 -0.90 -33.40 4.46
CA ALA A 168 -0.22 -33.93 3.28
C ALA A 168 -1.19 -34.57 2.25
N ASN A 169 -2.45 -34.83 2.63
CA ASN A 169 -3.46 -35.39 1.72
C ASN A 169 -4.06 -34.38 0.75
N ILE A 170 -3.91 -33.08 0.98
CA ILE A 170 -4.44 -32.02 0.09
C ILE A 170 -3.66 -31.96 -1.25
N ILE A 171 -2.42 -32.47 -1.27
CA ILE A 171 -1.49 -32.34 -2.41
C ILE A 171 -1.69 -33.45 -3.46
N LYS A 172 -2.49 -34.49 -3.19
CA LYS A 172 -2.66 -35.64 -4.09
C LYS A 172 -3.88 -35.59 -5.02
N THR A 173 -4.74 -34.59 -4.88
CA THR A 173 -5.92 -34.43 -5.75
C THR A 173 -5.74 -33.25 -6.72
N PRO A 174 -5.97 -33.44 -8.03
CA PRO A 174 -5.99 -32.34 -9.00
C PRO A 174 -6.98 -31.24 -8.57
N ILE A 175 -6.56 -29.99 -8.69
CA ILE A 175 -7.40 -28.83 -8.38
C ILE A 175 -8.23 -28.50 -9.64
N PRO A 176 -9.57 -28.38 -9.55
CA PRO A 176 -10.42 -27.97 -10.66
C PRO A 176 -10.06 -26.57 -11.18
N GLU A 177 -10.14 -26.37 -12.50
CA GLU A 177 -9.73 -25.15 -13.18
C GLU A 177 -10.53 -23.92 -12.72
N GLU A 178 -11.79 -24.10 -12.31
CA GLU A 178 -12.62 -23.03 -11.73
C GLU A 178 -12.14 -22.50 -10.36
N LYS A 179 -11.22 -23.22 -9.69
CA LYS A 179 -10.60 -22.77 -8.42
C LYS A 179 -9.25 -22.07 -8.62
N LEU A 180 -8.73 -22.03 -9.84
CA LEU A 180 -7.57 -21.22 -10.22
C LEU A 180 -8.01 -19.78 -10.52
N SER A 181 -8.47 -19.04 -9.52
CA SER A 181 -8.52 -17.57 -9.61
C SER A 181 -7.24 -16.98 -9.00
N LEU A 182 -6.12 -17.16 -9.70
CA LEU A 182 -4.84 -16.54 -9.33
C LEU A 182 -4.30 -15.71 -10.49
N ASP A 183 -3.79 -14.55 -10.11
CA ASP A 183 -3.16 -13.53 -10.93
C ASP A 183 -2.28 -14.14 -12.05
N LYS A 184 -2.41 -13.63 -13.28
CA LYS A 184 -1.87 -14.23 -14.52
C LYS A 184 -0.34 -14.38 -14.54
N ASN A 185 0.36 -13.90 -13.52
CA ASN A 185 1.80 -13.80 -13.45
C ASN A 185 2.50 -14.76 -12.47
N ILE A 186 1.79 -15.59 -11.68
CA ILE A 186 2.48 -16.34 -10.59
C ILE A 186 2.49 -17.86 -10.75
N MET A 187 1.62 -18.51 -11.53
CA MET A 187 1.73 -19.97 -11.76
C MET A 187 1.25 -20.36 -13.16
N ARG A 188 2.17 -20.69 -14.08
CA ARG A 188 1.82 -21.33 -15.36
C ARG A 188 1.89 -22.85 -15.20
N GLY A 189 0.81 -23.46 -14.73
CA GLY A 189 0.63 -24.90 -14.91
C GLY A 189 0.71 -25.22 -16.41
N LYS A 190 1.49 -26.24 -16.79
CA LYS A 190 1.53 -26.69 -18.19
C LYS A 190 0.19 -27.40 -18.46
N PRO A 191 -0.62 -26.95 -19.44
CA PRO A 191 -1.84 -27.66 -19.81
C PRO A 191 -1.50 -29.10 -20.18
N SER A 192 -2.32 -30.04 -19.71
CA SER A 192 -2.23 -31.44 -20.11
C SER A 192 -2.42 -31.55 -21.62
N LYS A 193 -1.76 -32.53 -22.20
CA LYS A 193 -1.94 -32.91 -23.61
C LYS A 193 -3.33 -33.49 -23.87
N ASN A 194 -3.99 -34.02 -22.84
CA ASN A 194 -5.32 -34.59 -22.97
C ASN A 194 -6.38 -33.49 -22.91
N LEU A 195 -7.14 -33.35 -23.99
CA LEU A 195 -8.22 -32.39 -24.19
C LEU A 195 -9.61 -32.96 -23.81
N PHE A 196 -9.72 -34.26 -23.49
CA PHE A 196 -10.98 -34.89 -23.09
C PHE A 196 -11.20 -34.76 -21.57
N ASN A 197 -12.18 -33.96 -21.17
CA ASN A 197 -12.58 -33.84 -19.76
C ASN A 197 -13.69 -34.83 -19.41
N LYS A 198 -13.38 -35.83 -18.59
CA LYS A 198 -14.36 -36.83 -18.14
C LYS A 198 -15.41 -36.28 -17.16
N GLU A 199 -15.14 -35.15 -16.51
CA GLU A 199 -16.02 -34.57 -15.48
C GLU A 199 -17.18 -33.75 -16.10
N THR A 200 -17.08 -33.37 -17.37
CA THR A 200 -18.09 -32.56 -18.08
C THR A 200 -18.92 -33.36 -19.09
N ILE A 201 -18.85 -34.70 -19.03
CA ILE A 201 -19.59 -35.56 -19.94
C ILE A 201 -21.10 -35.51 -19.67
N THR A 202 -21.89 -35.80 -20.70
CA THR A 202 -23.32 -36.09 -20.58
C THR A 202 -23.50 -37.60 -20.51
N SER A 203 -23.80 -38.13 -19.32
CA SER A 203 -23.91 -39.58 -19.07
C SER A 203 -25.22 -40.16 -19.59
N GLY A 204 -25.19 -41.38 -20.13
CA GLY A 204 -26.33 -42.07 -20.74
C GLY A 204 -26.64 -41.65 -22.18
N TYR A 205 -25.71 -40.94 -22.83
CA TYR A 205 -25.88 -40.42 -24.19
C TYR A 205 -24.66 -40.72 -25.06
N TYR A 206 -24.88 -40.80 -26.37
CA TYR A 206 -23.83 -40.77 -27.39
C TYR A 206 -24.10 -39.64 -28.38
N VAL A 207 -23.05 -39.05 -28.94
CA VAL A 207 -23.14 -38.17 -30.11
C VAL A 207 -23.19 -38.99 -31.39
N SER A 208 -24.22 -38.79 -32.21
CA SER A 208 -24.35 -39.44 -33.52
C SER A 208 -23.35 -38.87 -34.52
N TYR A 209 -22.51 -39.70 -35.12
CA TYR A 209 -21.56 -39.28 -36.15
C TYR A 209 -22.24 -38.82 -37.44
N ALA A 210 -23.49 -39.21 -37.67
CA ALA A 210 -24.22 -38.87 -38.89
C ALA A 210 -24.93 -37.51 -38.80
N THR A 211 -25.31 -37.09 -37.59
CA THR A 211 -26.17 -35.92 -37.37
C THR A 211 -25.64 -34.91 -36.35
N GLY A 212 -24.63 -35.27 -35.56
CA GLY A 212 -24.12 -34.44 -34.46
C GLY A 212 -25.09 -34.28 -33.28
N ASN A 213 -26.25 -34.94 -33.31
CA ASN A 213 -27.21 -34.89 -32.22
C ASN A 213 -26.92 -35.95 -31.16
N LEU A 214 -27.36 -35.69 -29.93
CA LEU A 214 -27.30 -36.67 -28.85
C LEU A 214 -28.42 -37.70 -28.99
N GLY A 215 -28.06 -38.98 -28.97
CA GLY A 215 -28.97 -40.10 -28.81
C GLY A 215 -28.84 -40.70 -27.41
N ILE A 216 -29.94 -41.18 -26.83
CA ILE A 216 -29.92 -41.86 -25.53
C ILE A 216 -29.37 -43.27 -25.73
N LEU A 217 -28.34 -43.64 -24.95
CA LEU A 217 -27.81 -44.99 -24.88
C LEU A 217 -27.15 -45.22 -23.52
N VAL A 218 -27.73 -46.09 -22.70
CA VAL A 218 -27.22 -46.40 -21.37
C VAL A 218 -25.84 -47.06 -21.47
N GLY A 219 -24.91 -46.64 -20.61
CA GLY A 219 -23.52 -47.11 -20.61
C GLY A 219 -22.58 -46.33 -21.54
N TYR A 220 -23.09 -45.30 -22.22
CA TYR A 220 -22.35 -44.39 -23.08
C TYR A 220 -22.36 -42.97 -22.53
N ASN A 221 -21.30 -42.22 -22.85
CA ASN A 221 -21.09 -40.85 -22.42
C ASN A 221 -20.63 -40.01 -23.61
N ALA A 222 -21.26 -38.86 -23.80
CA ALA A 222 -20.84 -37.87 -24.78
C ALA A 222 -20.06 -36.75 -24.10
N SER A 223 -18.87 -36.41 -24.59
CA SER A 223 -18.12 -35.26 -24.08
C SER A 223 -18.89 -33.95 -24.22
N ASP A 224 -18.50 -32.91 -23.48
CA ASP A 224 -18.81 -31.54 -23.88
C ASP A 224 -18.11 -31.19 -25.22
N TYR A 225 -18.38 -30.01 -25.77
CA TYR A 225 -17.69 -29.47 -26.93
C TYR A 225 -16.22 -29.19 -26.61
N ILE A 226 -15.32 -30.03 -27.10
CA ILE A 226 -13.88 -29.88 -26.91
C ILE A 226 -13.34 -29.00 -28.04
N SER A 227 -12.65 -27.90 -27.68
CA SER A 227 -12.11 -26.98 -28.68
C SER A 227 -10.96 -27.62 -29.48
N VAL A 228 -11.01 -27.49 -30.80
CA VAL A 228 -9.99 -27.96 -31.74
C VAL A 228 -9.70 -26.89 -32.79
N LEU A 229 -8.49 -26.93 -33.34
CA LEU A 229 -8.12 -26.06 -34.46
C LEU A 229 -8.57 -26.67 -35.80
N PRO A 230 -8.94 -25.87 -36.81
CA PRO A 230 -9.26 -26.35 -38.16
C PRO A 230 -8.02 -26.89 -38.87
N ASN A 231 -8.19 -27.82 -39.83
CA ASN A 231 -7.10 -28.42 -40.64
C ASN A 231 -5.89 -28.89 -39.79
N THR A 232 -6.14 -29.39 -38.59
CA THR A 232 -5.10 -29.70 -37.62
C THR A 232 -5.14 -31.18 -37.26
N ASP A 233 -3.96 -31.78 -37.13
CA ASP A 233 -3.85 -33.20 -36.76
C ASP A 233 -4.12 -33.41 -35.28
N TYR A 234 -5.00 -34.36 -35.00
CA TYR A 234 -5.32 -34.83 -33.66
C TYR A 234 -5.36 -36.36 -33.65
N ILE A 235 -5.02 -36.94 -32.51
CA ILE A 235 -5.10 -38.37 -32.27
C ILE A 235 -5.93 -38.63 -31.01
N ILE A 236 -6.69 -39.72 -31.04
CA ILE A 236 -7.53 -40.15 -29.95
C ILE A 236 -7.16 -41.57 -29.53
N SER A 237 -7.15 -41.82 -28.23
CA SER A 237 -6.87 -43.13 -27.62
C SER A 237 -7.82 -43.41 -26.46
N GLY A 238 -7.89 -44.67 -26.01
CA GLY A 238 -8.76 -45.10 -24.92
C GLY A 238 -10.25 -45.29 -25.29
N THR A 239 -10.66 -44.86 -26.48
CA THR A 239 -11.99 -45.13 -27.05
C THR A 239 -11.88 -45.40 -28.55
N GLY A 240 -12.74 -46.31 -29.05
CA GLY A 240 -12.93 -46.57 -30.48
C GLY A 240 -14.29 -46.08 -30.98
N GLU A 241 -15.08 -45.44 -30.12
CA GLU A 241 -16.45 -45.06 -30.43
C GLU A 241 -16.52 -43.88 -31.41
N GLN A 242 -17.71 -43.65 -31.96
CA GLN A 242 -17.96 -42.60 -32.95
C GLN A 242 -17.78 -41.17 -32.37
N LEU A 243 -17.56 -40.17 -33.22
CA LEU A 243 -17.38 -38.76 -32.86
C LEU A 243 -17.98 -37.79 -33.90
N ALA A 244 -18.15 -36.52 -33.54
CA ALA A 244 -18.67 -35.48 -34.43
C ALA A 244 -17.92 -34.15 -34.30
N PHE A 245 -17.84 -33.40 -35.41
CA PHE A 245 -17.23 -32.07 -35.51
C PHE A 245 -18.27 -30.98 -35.70
N TYR A 246 -17.97 -29.80 -35.16
CA TYR A 246 -18.84 -28.63 -35.19
C TYR A 246 -18.06 -27.35 -35.47
N ASP A 247 -18.74 -26.37 -36.07
CA ASP A 247 -18.20 -25.04 -36.32
C ASP A 247 -18.22 -24.16 -35.05
N ALA A 248 -17.76 -22.91 -35.18
CA ALA A 248 -17.71 -21.96 -34.05
C ALA A 248 -19.09 -21.67 -33.42
N ASN A 249 -20.18 -21.87 -34.18
CA ASN A 249 -21.56 -21.70 -33.72
C ASN A 249 -22.15 -23.01 -33.16
N LYS A 250 -21.33 -24.07 -33.01
CA LYS A 250 -21.75 -25.42 -32.60
C LYS A 250 -22.71 -26.09 -33.58
N THR A 251 -22.67 -25.70 -34.86
CA THR A 251 -23.41 -26.37 -35.94
C THR A 251 -22.65 -27.60 -36.43
N TYR A 252 -23.34 -28.73 -36.61
CA TYR A 252 -22.72 -29.97 -37.07
C TYR A 252 -22.10 -29.82 -38.47
N ILE A 253 -20.85 -30.26 -38.62
CA ILE A 253 -20.10 -30.25 -39.89
C ILE A 253 -20.09 -31.65 -40.50
N SER A 254 -19.57 -32.62 -39.74
CA SER A 254 -19.35 -34.01 -40.15
C SER A 254 -19.06 -34.87 -38.92
N GLY A 255 -19.03 -36.20 -39.05
CA GLY A 255 -18.60 -37.09 -37.99
C GLY A 255 -17.91 -38.33 -38.52
N LEU A 256 -17.29 -39.07 -37.60
CA LEU A 256 -16.59 -40.32 -37.87
C LEU A 256 -17.26 -41.43 -37.07
N ASP A 257 -17.62 -42.51 -37.77
CA ASP A 257 -18.20 -43.74 -37.20
C ASP A 257 -17.24 -44.47 -36.24
N PHE A 258 -15.93 -44.26 -36.38
CA PHE A 258 -14.91 -44.75 -35.46
C PHE A 258 -13.87 -43.68 -35.14
N ALA A 259 -13.57 -43.50 -33.85
CA ALA A 259 -12.55 -42.58 -33.35
C ALA A 259 -11.17 -42.79 -34.00
N SER A 260 -10.79 -44.04 -34.31
CA SER A 260 -9.51 -44.37 -34.95
C SER A 260 -9.34 -43.80 -36.36
N LYS A 261 -10.40 -43.28 -36.99
CA LYS A 261 -10.33 -42.58 -38.29
C LYS A 261 -9.93 -41.12 -38.15
N LEU A 262 -9.86 -40.57 -36.93
CA LEU A 262 -9.40 -39.21 -36.69
C LEU A 262 -7.93 -39.08 -37.12
N LYS A 263 -7.68 -38.22 -38.12
CA LYS A 263 -6.32 -37.84 -38.54
C LYS A 263 -6.17 -36.32 -38.50
N THR A 264 -7.00 -35.62 -39.27
CA THR A 264 -7.00 -34.16 -39.39
C THR A 264 -8.43 -33.65 -39.25
N THR A 265 -8.64 -32.55 -38.52
CA THR A 265 -9.94 -31.90 -38.38
C THR A 265 -10.40 -31.23 -39.69
N PRO A 266 -11.73 -31.13 -39.95
CA PRO A 266 -12.26 -30.35 -41.07
C PRO A 266 -11.83 -28.88 -41.04
N GLY A 267 -11.80 -28.24 -42.22
CA GLY A 267 -11.27 -26.87 -42.38
C GLY A 267 -12.07 -25.74 -41.70
N ASN A 268 -13.30 -26.01 -41.25
CA ASN A 268 -14.13 -25.08 -40.49
C ASN A 268 -14.46 -25.60 -39.07
N ALA A 269 -13.81 -26.67 -38.61
CA ALA A 269 -14.06 -27.23 -37.28
C ALA A 269 -13.47 -26.33 -36.18
N ALA A 270 -14.31 -25.99 -35.20
CA ALA A 270 -13.92 -25.31 -33.96
C ALA A 270 -14.07 -26.21 -32.74
N TYR A 271 -14.95 -27.22 -32.83
CA TYR A 271 -15.19 -28.17 -31.74
C TYR A 271 -15.30 -29.62 -32.25
N ILE A 272 -14.98 -30.55 -31.36
CA ILE A 272 -15.21 -31.99 -31.50
C ILE A 272 -15.99 -32.49 -30.27
N ARG A 273 -16.87 -33.47 -30.47
CA ARG A 273 -17.48 -34.25 -29.38
C ARG A 273 -17.16 -35.73 -29.56
N ILE A 274 -16.79 -36.37 -28.46
CA ILE A 274 -16.27 -37.74 -28.42
C ILE A 274 -17.20 -38.62 -27.59
N ASN A 275 -17.41 -39.86 -28.03
CA ASN A 275 -18.08 -40.88 -27.23
C ASN A 275 -17.11 -41.75 -26.45
N ALA A 276 -17.50 -42.11 -25.24
CA ALA A 276 -16.80 -43.04 -24.38
C ALA A 276 -17.79 -43.89 -23.58
N LYS A 277 -17.50 -45.18 -23.40
CA LYS A 277 -18.24 -46.05 -22.47
C LYS A 277 -17.85 -45.74 -21.03
N ASP A 278 -18.70 -46.13 -20.08
CA ASP A 278 -18.45 -45.91 -18.63
C ASP A 278 -17.07 -46.44 -18.19
N ASN A 279 -16.68 -47.62 -18.69
CA ASN A 279 -15.39 -48.23 -18.39
C ASN A 279 -14.19 -47.61 -19.13
N GLN A 280 -14.41 -46.67 -20.05
CA GLN A 280 -13.37 -45.99 -20.84
C GLN A 280 -13.04 -44.60 -20.30
N LEU A 281 -13.90 -43.99 -19.48
CA LEU A 281 -13.76 -42.59 -19.02
C LEU A 281 -12.42 -42.27 -18.34
N SER A 282 -11.77 -43.26 -17.73
CA SER A 282 -10.47 -43.11 -17.05
C SER A 282 -9.26 -43.26 -17.97
N ILE A 283 -9.45 -43.58 -19.25
CA ILE A 283 -8.38 -43.85 -20.22
C ILE A 283 -8.53 -43.08 -21.55
N VAL A 284 -9.66 -42.40 -21.81
CA VAL A 284 -9.83 -41.62 -23.04
C VAL A 284 -8.90 -40.40 -23.06
N GLN A 285 -8.16 -40.27 -24.15
CA GLN A 285 -7.31 -39.11 -24.40
C GLN A 285 -7.46 -38.61 -25.83
N LEU A 286 -7.82 -37.34 -25.97
CA LEU A 286 -7.71 -36.58 -27.23
C LEU A 286 -6.51 -35.66 -27.13
N GLU A 287 -5.59 -35.69 -28.09
CA GLU A 287 -4.42 -34.81 -28.08
C GLU A 287 -4.03 -34.33 -29.48
N LYS A 288 -3.41 -33.16 -29.56
CA LYS A 288 -2.92 -32.60 -30.82
C LYS A 288 -1.66 -33.33 -31.27
N GLY A 289 -1.63 -33.79 -32.52
CA GLY A 289 -0.52 -34.55 -33.11
C GLY A 289 -0.98 -35.81 -33.82
N THR A 290 -0.01 -36.60 -34.31
CA THR A 290 -0.23 -37.75 -35.19
C THR A 290 0.07 -39.11 -34.56
N SER A 291 0.60 -39.14 -33.34
CA SER A 291 1.04 -40.37 -32.67
C SER A 291 0.44 -40.48 -31.28
N VAL A 292 -0.11 -41.65 -30.95
CA VAL A 292 -0.66 -41.94 -29.61
C VAL A 292 0.46 -41.88 -28.58
N THR A 293 0.27 -41.13 -27.51
CA THR A 293 1.19 -41.10 -26.37
C THR A 293 0.60 -41.78 -25.14
N ALA A 294 1.42 -42.03 -24.10
CA ALA A 294 0.93 -42.58 -22.84
C ALA A 294 -0.17 -41.71 -22.23
N TYR A 295 -1.19 -42.32 -21.63
CA TYR A 295 -2.32 -41.61 -21.04
C TYR A 295 -1.87 -40.57 -20.00
N ALA A 296 -2.43 -39.36 -20.09
CA ALA A 296 -2.39 -38.30 -19.10
C ALA A 296 -3.83 -37.83 -18.81
N PRO A 297 -4.19 -37.54 -17.55
CA PRO A 297 -5.50 -36.98 -17.24
C PRO A 297 -5.64 -35.56 -17.81
N PHE A 298 -6.87 -35.15 -18.07
CA PHE A 298 -7.21 -33.74 -18.38
C PHE A 298 -6.93 -32.83 -17.18
N GLY A 299 -6.51 -31.58 -17.45
CA GLY A 299 -6.17 -30.58 -16.43
C GLY A 299 -4.82 -29.90 -16.69
N ALA A 300 -4.24 -29.23 -15.70
CA ALA A 300 -2.90 -28.66 -15.77
C ALA A 300 -1.99 -29.32 -14.73
N SER A 301 -0.76 -29.64 -15.11
CA SER A 301 0.27 -30.14 -14.18
C SER A 301 1.32 -29.06 -13.93
N ILE A 302 1.65 -28.82 -12.66
CA ILE A 302 2.80 -28.00 -12.29
C ILE A 302 4.04 -28.92 -12.34
N SER A 303 5.05 -28.57 -13.13
CA SER A 303 6.29 -29.36 -13.16
C SER A 303 7.01 -29.25 -11.81
N ILE A 304 7.67 -30.33 -11.37
CA ILE A 304 8.47 -30.31 -10.14
C ILE A 304 9.49 -29.17 -10.16
N ASP A 305 10.02 -28.82 -11.34
CA ASP A 305 10.96 -27.70 -11.58
C ASP A 305 10.35 -26.31 -11.28
N GLN A 306 9.02 -26.20 -11.23
CA GLN A 306 8.27 -25.01 -10.83
C GLN A 306 7.72 -25.09 -9.40
N VAL A 307 7.75 -26.26 -8.79
CA VAL A 307 7.44 -26.48 -7.36
C VAL A 307 8.72 -26.46 -6.52
N SER A 308 9.87 -26.75 -7.13
CA SER A 308 11.19 -26.47 -6.60
C SER A 308 11.52 -24.99 -6.85
N PHE A 309 10.88 -24.11 -6.07
CA PHE A 309 11.67 -22.99 -5.60
C PHE A 309 12.81 -23.63 -4.82
N SER A 310 14.03 -23.54 -5.33
CA SER A 310 15.18 -23.50 -4.44
C SER A 310 14.86 -22.36 -3.48
N ILE A 311 14.33 -22.66 -2.29
CA ILE A 311 14.41 -21.70 -1.19
C ILE A 311 15.90 -21.47 -1.09
N PRO A 312 16.42 -20.28 -1.45
CA PRO A 312 17.83 -20.03 -1.27
C PRO A 312 18.08 -20.38 0.18
N ASN A 313 18.94 -21.36 0.44
CA ASN A 313 19.30 -21.66 1.81
C ASN A 313 20.08 -20.43 2.25
N VAL A 314 19.40 -19.48 2.89
CA VAL A 314 20.01 -18.23 3.32
C VAL A 314 20.86 -18.58 4.53
N GLU A 315 22.17 -18.62 4.34
CA GLU A 315 23.11 -18.74 5.45
C GLU A 315 22.95 -17.52 6.35
N ILE A 316 22.74 -17.73 7.65
CA ILE A 316 22.69 -16.65 8.64
C ILE A 316 23.95 -16.75 9.51
N VAL A 317 24.76 -15.70 9.51
CA VAL A 317 25.93 -15.58 10.38
C VAL A 317 25.66 -14.54 11.46
N THR A 318 25.69 -14.96 12.72
CA THR A 318 25.45 -14.07 13.86
C THR A 318 26.77 -13.50 14.40
N LYS A 319 26.80 -12.20 14.68
CA LYS A 319 27.88 -11.49 15.39
C LYS A 319 27.29 -10.78 16.60
N THR A 320 27.90 -10.91 17.77
CA THR A 320 27.45 -10.27 19.01
C THR A 320 28.26 -9.03 19.33
N VAL A 321 27.58 -7.96 19.76
CA VAL A 321 28.19 -6.68 20.09
C VAL A 321 27.88 -6.30 21.53
N LYS A 322 28.91 -6.14 22.35
CA LYS A 322 28.78 -5.67 23.73
C LYS A 322 29.87 -4.64 24.04
N PRO A 323 29.51 -3.45 24.56
CA PRO A 323 30.47 -2.37 24.77
C PRO A 323 31.50 -2.67 25.87
N ASP A 324 31.23 -3.66 26.72
CA ASP A 324 32.15 -4.14 27.78
C ASP A 324 33.24 -5.08 27.27
N GLY A 325 33.25 -5.41 25.97
CA GLY A 325 34.22 -6.31 25.34
C GLY A 325 33.90 -7.80 25.50
N THR A 326 32.77 -8.18 26.10
CA THR A 326 32.38 -9.60 26.29
C THR A 326 31.57 -10.18 25.12
N GLY A 327 31.44 -9.45 24.02
CA GLY A 327 30.87 -9.92 22.75
C GLY A 327 31.95 -10.15 21.71
N ASP A 328 31.59 -10.66 20.54
CA ASP A 328 32.54 -10.84 19.42
C ASP A 328 33.16 -9.50 18.98
N PHE A 329 32.42 -8.40 19.16
CA PHE A 329 32.87 -7.04 18.90
C PHE A 329 32.43 -6.08 20.01
N SER A 330 33.17 -4.98 20.19
CA SER A 330 32.82 -3.92 21.12
C SER A 330 31.83 -2.91 20.55
N SER A 331 31.66 -2.86 19.22
CA SER A 331 30.75 -1.92 18.56
C SER A 331 30.07 -2.48 17.31
N PRO A 332 28.89 -1.95 16.91
CA PRO A 332 28.19 -2.37 15.70
C PRO A 332 28.99 -2.09 14.42
N LYS A 333 29.73 -0.97 14.37
CA LYS A 333 30.55 -0.64 13.22
C LYS A 333 31.69 -1.64 13.04
N LEU A 334 32.39 -2.03 14.11
CA LEU A 334 33.46 -3.03 14.02
C LEU A 334 32.92 -4.39 13.56
N ALA A 335 31.75 -4.81 14.05
CA ALA A 335 31.09 -6.01 13.59
C ALA A 335 30.73 -5.93 12.09
N ASN A 336 30.18 -4.80 11.64
CA ASN A 336 29.85 -4.54 10.23
C ASN A 336 31.09 -4.53 9.32
N ASP A 337 32.16 -3.86 9.75
CA ASP A 337 33.40 -3.75 8.96
C ASP A 337 34.11 -5.11 8.80
N SER A 338 33.87 -6.06 9.71
CA SER A 338 34.37 -7.43 9.61
C SER A 338 33.68 -8.29 8.54
N ILE A 339 32.59 -7.81 7.93
CA ILE A 339 31.81 -8.55 6.93
C ILE A 339 32.40 -8.30 5.53
N THR A 340 32.78 -9.38 4.85
CA THR A 340 33.44 -9.33 3.54
C THR A 340 32.72 -10.11 2.43
N ASP A 341 31.76 -10.97 2.77
CA ASP A 341 31.15 -11.95 1.85
C ASP A 341 29.60 -12.01 1.94
N SER A 342 28.94 -10.97 2.44
CA SER A 342 27.47 -10.92 2.48
C SER A 342 26.86 -10.91 1.07
N SER A 343 25.71 -11.57 0.93
CA SER A 343 25.05 -11.78 -0.37
C SER A 343 23.56 -12.09 -0.18
N PRO A 344 22.73 -12.12 -1.26
CA PRO A 344 21.33 -12.52 -1.14
C PRO A 344 21.11 -13.88 -0.46
N SER A 345 22.10 -14.79 -0.57
CA SER A 345 22.10 -16.12 0.04
C SER A 345 22.88 -16.21 1.35
N LYS A 346 23.49 -15.12 1.82
CA LYS A 346 24.27 -15.09 3.07
C LYS A 346 24.07 -13.76 3.79
N TRP A 347 23.22 -13.79 4.82
CA TRP A 347 22.91 -12.64 5.65
C TRP A 347 23.70 -12.67 6.95
N TYR A 348 23.99 -11.47 7.45
CA TYR A 348 24.64 -11.29 8.74
C TYR A 348 23.69 -10.64 9.74
N GLU A 349 23.63 -11.19 10.95
CA GLU A 349 22.88 -10.63 12.08
C GLU A 349 23.84 -10.07 13.11
N ILE A 350 23.84 -8.74 13.26
CA ILE A 350 24.61 -8.04 14.29
C ILE A 350 23.68 -7.84 15.50
N ILE A 351 23.88 -8.66 16.53
CA ILE A 351 23.10 -8.64 17.77
C ILE A 351 23.72 -7.63 18.74
N ILE A 352 23.05 -6.52 18.95
CA ILE A 352 23.52 -5.38 19.72
C ILE A 352 22.93 -5.44 21.13
N TYR A 353 23.78 -5.49 22.14
CA TYR A 353 23.37 -5.46 23.55
C TYR A 353 23.25 -4.01 24.04
N PRO A 354 22.59 -3.79 25.20
CA PRO A 354 22.49 -2.46 25.81
C PRO A 354 23.85 -1.76 25.92
N GLY A 355 23.93 -0.54 25.41
CA GLY A 355 25.15 0.24 25.28
C GLY A 355 24.94 1.54 24.51
N ILE A 356 25.84 2.49 24.72
CA ILE A 356 25.94 3.72 23.92
C ILE A 356 27.12 3.56 22.96
N TYR A 357 26.86 3.69 21.67
CA TYR A 357 27.83 3.52 20.60
C TYR A 357 27.97 4.82 19.82
N THR A 358 29.13 5.47 19.87
CA THR A 358 29.31 6.86 19.41
C THR A 358 29.94 6.98 18.02
N GLU A 359 30.09 5.87 17.30
CA GLU A 359 30.65 5.89 15.95
C GLU A 359 29.65 6.49 14.97
N ILE A 360 30.18 7.27 14.03
CA ILE A 360 29.40 7.98 13.02
C ILE A 360 29.94 7.69 11.62
N ASN A 361 29.12 8.03 10.64
CA ASN A 361 29.42 8.08 9.21
C ASN A 361 29.99 6.77 8.64
N TRP A 362 29.41 5.64 9.04
CA TRP A 362 29.77 4.33 8.49
C TRP A 362 28.66 3.78 7.60
N ASN A 363 29.06 2.98 6.62
CA ASN A 363 28.17 2.37 5.64
C ASN A 363 27.81 0.96 6.09
N LEU A 364 26.52 0.69 6.27
CA LEU A 364 26.03 -0.67 6.52
C LEU A 364 26.28 -1.53 5.28
N LYS A 365 26.85 -2.71 5.47
CA LYS A 365 27.08 -3.68 4.39
C LYS A 365 25.73 -4.23 3.88
N PRO A 366 25.65 -4.68 2.61
CA PRO A 366 24.46 -5.33 2.07
C PRO A 366 24.13 -6.61 2.84
N TYR A 367 22.85 -6.98 2.90
CA TYR A 367 22.34 -8.20 3.53
C TYR A 367 22.70 -8.31 5.02
N VAL A 368 22.69 -7.18 5.73
CA VAL A 368 22.95 -7.11 7.17
C VAL A 368 21.69 -6.72 7.94
N ARG A 369 21.48 -7.37 9.08
CA ARG A 369 20.47 -7.02 10.08
C ARG A 369 21.15 -6.44 11.32
N LEU A 370 20.78 -5.22 11.72
CA LEU A 370 21.11 -4.68 13.03
C LEU A 370 19.97 -4.98 14.00
N ILE A 371 20.22 -5.77 15.05
CA ILE A 371 19.18 -6.24 15.96
C ILE A 371 19.55 -5.85 17.39
N GLY A 372 18.91 -4.82 17.94
CA GLY A 372 19.06 -4.49 19.35
C GLY A 372 18.33 -5.48 20.26
N LYS A 373 18.90 -5.79 21.41
CA LYS A 373 18.22 -6.54 22.50
C LYS A 373 17.27 -5.66 23.30
N ASP A 374 17.40 -4.35 23.20
CA ASP A 374 16.57 -3.37 23.90
C ASP A 374 16.49 -2.07 23.09
N ARG A 375 15.27 -1.71 22.65
CA ARG A 375 15.03 -0.52 21.81
C ARG A 375 15.63 0.76 22.36
N LYS A 376 15.55 0.99 23.67
CA LYS A 376 15.97 2.27 24.27
C LYS A 376 17.44 2.26 24.64
N ARG A 377 17.94 1.13 25.12
CA ARG A 377 19.29 1.02 25.66
C ARG A 377 20.34 0.60 24.65
N CYS A 378 19.97 0.05 23.49
CA CYS A 378 20.89 -0.13 22.37
C CYS A 378 20.89 1.15 21.54
N TRP A 379 21.84 2.05 21.80
CA TRP A 379 21.81 3.41 21.27
C TRP A 379 23.03 3.72 20.41
N LEU A 380 22.80 3.81 19.09
CA LEU A 380 23.76 4.35 18.13
C LEU A 380 23.63 5.88 18.15
N LYS A 381 24.61 6.55 18.73
CA LYS A 381 24.57 7.95 19.14
C LYS A 381 25.55 8.78 18.32
N GLY A 382 25.10 9.30 17.18
CA GLY A 382 25.88 10.27 16.40
C GLY A 382 25.69 11.70 16.91
N GLU A 383 26.78 12.34 17.33
CA GLU A 383 26.80 13.73 17.74
C GLU A 383 28.12 14.39 17.36
N LEU A 384 28.03 15.60 16.82
CA LEU A 384 29.18 16.49 16.64
C LEU A 384 29.14 17.65 17.64
N PRO A 385 30.30 18.26 17.98
CA PRO A 385 30.33 19.41 18.86
C PRO A 385 29.64 20.64 18.24
N PRO A 386 29.19 21.62 19.04
CA PRO A 386 28.66 22.89 18.54
C PRO A 386 29.62 23.68 17.64
N THR A 387 30.93 23.42 17.75
CA THR A 387 31.98 24.06 16.95
C THR A 387 32.14 23.47 15.54
N ALA A 388 31.36 22.45 15.17
CA ALA A 388 31.49 21.77 13.88
C ALA A 388 31.26 22.72 12.68
N THR A 389 32.13 22.57 11.69
CA THR A 389 32.10 23.28 10.40
C THR A 389 31.07 22.69 9.45
N ASP A 390 30.71 23.41 8.39
CA ASP A 390 29.81 22.91 7.35
C ASP A 390 30.36 21.65 6.67
N ALA A 391 31.68 21.55 6.55
CA ALA A 391 32.39 20.40 6.01
C ALA A 391 32.34 19.15 6.93
N GLU A 392 32.06 19.33 8.22
CA GLU A 392 31.87 18.22 9.18
C GLU A 392 30.39 17.84 9.30
N VAL A 393 29.49 18.84 9.40
CA VAL A 393 28.05 18.61 9.58
C VAL A 393 27.42 17.98 8.34
N THR A 394 27.69 18.54 7.15
CA THR A 394 26.96 18.21 5.91
C THR A 394 27.21 16.79 5.36
N PRO A 395 28.40 16.19 5.45
CA PRO A 395 28.62 14.85 4.91
C PRO A 395 28.35 13.72 5.92
N GLN A 396 28.06 14.02 7.19
CA GLN A 396 28.04 13.00 8.24
C GLN A 396 26.63 12.64 8.70
N SER A 397 26.35 11.34 8.69
CA SER A 397 25.16 10.73 9.32
C SER A 397 25.58 9.70 10.35
N THR A 398 24.69 9.20 11.22
CA THR A 398 25.11 8.14 12.17
C THR A 398 25.38 6.83 11.43
N VAL A 399 24.45 6.42 10.57
CA VAL A 399 24.58 5.25 9.70
C VAL A 399 24.13 5.61 8.28
N ASN A 400 24.91 5.21 7.28
CA ASN A 400 24.53 5.29 5.87
C ASN A 400 24.11 3.91 5.38
N VAL A 401 23.00 3.83 4.64
CA VAL A 401 22.42 2.61 4.07
C VAL A 401 22.07 2.86 2.59
N LYS A 402 22.05 1.80 1.78
CA LYS A 402 21.74 1.90 0.34
C LYS A 402 21.38 0.56 -0.31
N ASP A 403 21.92 -0.52 0.24
CA ASP A 403 21.70 -1.90 -0.22
C ASP A 403 20.71 -2.61 0.71
N GLU A 404 20.18 -3.78 0.32
CA GLU A 404 19.20 -4.52 1.10
C GLU A 404 19.62 -4.74 2.57
N PHE A 405 18.77 -4.33 3.52
CA PHE A 405 19.11 -4.32 4.94
C PHE A 405 17.89 -4.43 5.86
N GLU A 406 18.15 -4.71 7.14
CA GLU A 406 17.13 -4.64 8.18
C GLU A 406 17.67 -4.00 9.48
N ILE A 407 16.88 -3.16 10.15
CA ILE A 407 17.19 -2.58 11.46
C ILE A 407 16.02 -2.84 12.41
N LYS A 408 16.30 -3.45 13.57
CA LYS A 408 15.29 -3.83 14.56
C LYS A 408 15.64 -3.42 15.98
N ASN A 409 14.64 -2.97 16.72
CA ASN A 409 14.64 -2.89 18.19
C ASN A 409 15.84 -2.12 18.79
N LEU A 410 16.16 -0.95 18.23
CA LEU A 410 17.25 -0.08 18.72
C LEU A 410 16.95 1.40 18.50
N LYS A 411 17.78 2.28 19.09
CA LYS A 411 17.72 3.74 18.95
C LYS A 411 18.90 4.24 18.12
N ILE A 412 18.65 5.09 17.13
CA ILE A 412 19.66 5.80 16.33
C ILE A 412 19.40 7.30 16.43
N THR A 413 20.42 8.10 16.75
CA THR A 413 20.27 9.56 16.86
C THR A 413 21.35 10.36 16.17
N ALA A 414 20.99 11.56 15.70
CA ALA A 414 21.92 12.58 15.21
C ALA A 414 21.77 13.91 15.96
N LYS A 415 22.87 14.61 16.22
CA LYS A 415 22.91 16.01 16.69
C LYS A 415 24.06 16.76 16.03
N ASN A 416 23.84 18.00 15.61
CA ASN A 416 24.84 18.81 14.91
C ASN A 416 25.41 18.09 13.67
N MET A 417 24.56 17.34 12.96
CA MET A 417 24.92 16.46 11.85
C MET A 417 23.89 16.58 10.73
N ARG A 418 24.05 15.82 9.65
CA ARG A 418 23.07 15.80 8.56
C ARG A 418 21.85 14.94 8.89
N TYR A 419 22.02 13.63 9.10
CA TYR A 419 20.92 12.68 9.39
C TYR A 419 21.30 11.63 10.45
N ALA A 420 20.30 11.02 11.09
CA ALA A 420 20.57 9.83 11.91
C ALA A 420 20.78 8.60 11.01
N VAL A 421 19.87 8.38 10.06
CA VAL A 421 20.02 7.40 8.98
C VAL A 421 19.97 8.11 7.64
N HIS A 422 20.95 7.84 6.78
CA HIS A 422 20.99 8.33 5.40
C HIS A 422 20.83 7.14 4.46
N ASP A 423 19.65 7.03 3.85
CA ASP A 423 19.25 5.98 2.93
C ASP A 423 19.30 6.51 1.50
N GLU A 424 20.43 6.35 0.83
CA GLU A 424 20.64 6.97 -0.49
C GLU A 424 21.64 6.17 -1.33
N SER A 425 21.28 5.94 -2.59
CA SER A 425 22.12 5.28 -3.60
C SER A 425 22.34 6.11 -4.86
N ASN A 426 21.81 7.33 -4.91
CA ASN A 426 21.65 8.20 -6.07
C ASN A 426 20.85 7.55 -7.22
N GLY A 427 19.92 6.65 -6.91
CA GLY A 427 19.15 5.90 -7.90
C GLY A 427 19.87 4.65 -8.47
N VAL A 428 21.07 4.34 -7.99
CA VAL A 428 21.92 3.26 -8.55
C VAL A 428 21.45 1.88 -8.09
N VAL A 429 21.06 1.75 -6.81
CA VAL A 429 20.68 0.45 -6.22
C VAL A 429 19.18 0.24 -6.38
N LYS A 430 18.80 -0.65 -7.31
CA LYS A 430 17.40 -0.92 -7.69
C LYS A 430 16.89 -2.22 -7.07
N ASN A 431 15.56 -2.35 -6.97
CA ASN A 431 14.88 -3.58 -6.54
C ASN A 431 15.33 -4.12 -5.16
N VAL A 432 15.63 -3.23 -4.22
CA VAL A 432 16.04 -3.60 -2.85
C VAL A 432 14.92 -3.39 -1.84
N ASN A 433 15.01 -4.11 -0.72
CA ASN A 433 14.08 -3.99 0.40
C ASN A 433 14.77 -3.34 1.60
N HIS A 434 14.25 -2.21 2.07
CA HIS A 434 14.76 -1.49 3.24
C HIS A 434 13.77 -1.60 4.39
N LYS A 435 14.21 -2.16 5.52
CA LYS A 435 13.28 -2.57 6.58
C LYS A 435 13.67 -2.06 7.95
N LEU A 436 12.78 -1.32 8.60
CA LEU A 436 12.92 -0.88 9.99
C LEU A 436 11.75 -1.41 10.83
N TYR A 437 12.04 -2.05 11.97
CA TYR A 437 11.03 -2.54 12.89
C TYR A 437 11.31 -2.12 14.34
N ASN A 438 10.30 -1.57 15.02
CA ASN A 438 10.40 -1.21 16.44
C ASN A 438 11.63 -0.32 16.74
N ALA A 439 12.01 0.56 15.82
CA ALA A 439 13.19 1.42 15.94
C ALA A 439 12.80 2.82 16.46
N HIS A 440 13.77 3.55 17.01
CA HIS A 440 13.63 4.96 17.33
C HIS A 440 14.72 5.75 16.61
N ILE A 441 14.33 6.56 15.63
CA ILE A 441 15.24 7.39 14.83
C ILE A 441 14.95 8.86 15.15
N GLU A 442 15.92 9.55 15.72
CA GLU A 442 15.72 10.92 16.22
C GLU A 442 16.86 11.86 15.81
N HIS A 443 16.52 13.02 15.28
CA HIS A 443 17.46 14.10 15.02
C HIS A 443 17.22 15.21 16.04
N PHE A 444 18.19 15.51 16.90
CA PHE A 444 18.05 16.54 17.93
C PHE A 444 18.14 17.97 17.39
N GLY A 445 18.69 18.12 16.19
CA GLY A 445 18.80 19.40 15.49
C GLY A 445 20.24 19.90 15.49
N ASN A 446 20.43 21.05 14.85
CA ASN A 446 21.73 21.73 14.71
C ASN A 446 21.72 23.12 15.37
N GLN A 447 20.77 23.37 16.29
CA GLN A 447 20.60 24.68 16.93
C GLN A 447 21.86 25.08 17.71
N ASP A 448 22.53 24.14 18.38
CA ASP A 448 23.77 24.43 19.10
C ASP A 448 24.87 24.99 18.17
N VAL A 449 24.95 24.50 16.92
CA VAL A 449 25.89 25.02 15.91
C VAL A 449 25.50 26.44 15.50
N VAL A 450 24.21 26.70 15.30
CA VAL A 450 23.68 28.03 14.98
C VAL A 450 23.98 29.02 16.11
N ASP A 451 23.70 28.64 17.35
CA ASP A 451 23.91 29.47 18.54
C ASP A 451 25.39 29.77 18.75
N TYR A 452 26.26 28.75 18.61
CA TYR A 452 27.72 28.93 18.70
C TYR A 452 28.22 29.93 17.65
N ARG A 453 27.85 29.74 16.38
CA ARG A 453 28.28 30.63 15.28
C ARG A 453 27.74 32.05 15.45
N THR A 454 26.50 32.19 15.93
CA THR A 454 25.89 33.49 16.25
C THR A 454 26.67 34.21 17.36
N ALA A 455 27.05 33.50 18.43
CA ALA A 455 27.85 34.04 19.52
C ALA A 455 29.27 34.47 19.08
N GLN A 456 29.79 33.88 18.00
CA GLN A 456 31.06 34.30 17.36
C GLN A 456 30.88 35.44 16.34
N GLY A 457 29.68 35.98 16.16
CA GLY A 457 29.39 37.02 15.17
C GLY A 457 29.38 36.53 13.70
N LYS A 458 29.41 35.21 13.46
CA LYS A 458 29.41 34.61 12.13
C LYS A 458 27.98 34.43 11.61
N LEU A 459 27.37 35.50 11.11
CA LEU A 459 25.96 35.47 10.68
C LEU A 459 25.75 35.02 9.22
N THR A 460 26.71 35.31 8.33
CA THR A 460 26.64 34.99 6.89
C THR A 460 27.97 34.45 6.37
N GLY A 461 27.97 33.81 5.20
CA GLY A 461 29.15 33.18 4.60
C GLY A 461 29.33 31.71 5.00
N GLN A 462 30.46 31.12 4.63
CA GLN A 462 30.83 29.77 5.03
C GLN A 462 30.99 29.67 6.56
N ASP A 463 30.56 28.55 7.16
CA ASP A 463 30.62 28.30 8.61
C ASP A 463 29.91 29.39 9.44
N SER A 464 28.79 29.90 8.92
CA SER A 464 27.95 30.89 9.57
C SER A 464 26.65 30.31 10.11
N ALA A 465 25.94 31.08 10.92
CA ALA A 465 24.61 30.71 11.42
C ALA A 465 23.64 30.40 10.26
N ALA A 466 23.70 31.18 9.18
CA ALA A 466 22.84 31.00 8.01
C ALA A 466 23.23 29.80 7.12
N SER A 467 24.49 29.33 7.18
CA SER A 467 24.94 28.19 6.38
C SER A 467 24.77 26.83 7.06
N ALA A 468 24.42 26.82 8.35
CA ALA A 468 24.23 25.58 9.11
C ALA A 468 23.14 24.70 8.47
N TRP A 469 23.43 23.40 8.35
CA TRP A 469 22.51 22.44 7.73
C TRP A 469 21.15 22.43 8.45
N SER A 470 20.10 22.87 7.74
CA SER A 470 18.76 23.06 8.30
C SER A 470 17.82 21.86 8.09
N ALA A 471 18.15 20.99 7.14
CA ALA A 471 17.37 19.79 6.79
C ALA A 471 17.65 18.64 7.78
N THR A 472 17.47 18.89 9.07
CA THR A 472 17.74 17.98 10.20
C THR A 472 16.71 16.84 10.29
N THR A 473 16.74 15.96 9.30
CA THR A 473 15.80 14.84 9.14
C THR A 473 16.34 13.60 9.86
N PRO A 474 15.52 12.82 10.58
CA PRO A 474 16.02 11.63 11.25
C PRO A 474 16.34 10.52 10.23
N TYR A 475 15.52 10.37 9.21
CA TYR A 475 15.70 9.41 8.10
C TYR A 475 15.72 10.16 6.77
N GLY A 476 16.91 10.47 6.25
CA GLY A 476 17.06 11.12 4.95
C GLY A 476 17.06 10.06 3.85
N TYR A 477 16.09 10.10 2.94
CA TYR A 477 15.82 9.01 2.01
C TYR A 477 15.69 9.47 0.55
N GLY A 478 16.53 8.89 -0.31
CA GLY A 478 16.46 8.97 -1.77
C GLY A 478 16.08 7.63 -2.38
N ALA A 479 14.89 7.58 -2.96
CA ALA A 479 14.36 6.34 -3.53
C ALA A 479 15.05 5.97 -4.85
N SER A 480 14.96 4.68 -5.17
CA SER A 480 15.47 4.11 -6.42
C SER A 480 14.41 3.21 -7.06
N SER A 481 14.56 2.94 -8.35
CA SER A 481 13.55 2.19 -9.09
C SER A 481 13.31 0.79 -8.51
N GLY A 482 12.04 0.43 -8.31
CA GLY A 482 11.61 -0.86 -7.77
C GLY A 482 11.95 -1.10 -6.29
N MET A 483 12.45 -0.08 -5.58
CA MET A 483 12.75 -0.18 -4.16
C MET A 483 11.47 -0.26 -3.33
N GLU A 484 11.46 -1.14 -2.33
CA GLU A 484 10.40 -1.24 -1.33
C GLU A 484 10.95 -0.91 0.07
N LEU A 485 10.31 0.03 0.74
CA LEU A 485 10.64 0.45 2.10
C LEU A 485 9.50 0.06 3.04
N ILE A 486 9.84 -0.60 4.14
CA ILE A 486 8.90 -1.01 5.18
C ILE A 486 9.37 -0.49 6.53
N HIS A 487 8.51 0.25 7.21
CA HIS A 487 8.73 0.76 8.56
C HIS A 487 7.54 0.39 9.44
N GLU A 488 7.77 -0.43 10.46
CA GLU A 488 6.70 -0.85 11.37
C GLU A 488 7.02 -0.55 12.84
N ASN A 489 6.05 0.02 13.55
CA ASN A 489 6.17 0.36 14.97
C ASN A 489 7.38 1.27 15.28
N CYS A 490 7.79 2.08 14.30
CA CYS A 490 8.95 2.96 14.42
C CYS A 490 8.55 4.34 14.95
N THR A 491 9.51 5.05 15.55
CA THR A 491 9.38 6.47 15.87
C THR A 491 10.40 7.26 15.08
N PHE A 492 9.94 8.26 14.34
CA PHE A 492 10.76 9.24 13.67
C PHE A 492 10.50 10.60 14.30
N LYS A 493 11.56 11.28 14.75
CA LYS A 493 11.43 12.52 15.49
C LYS A 493 12.50 13.56 15.11
N SER A 494 12.12 14.80 14.85
CA SER A 494 13.06 15.89 14.58
C SER A 494 12.44 17.28 14.69
N PRO A 495 13.26 18.36 14.75
CA PRO A 495 12.76 19.73 14.71
C PRO A 495 12.47 20.28 13.31
N SER A 496 12.72 19.50 12.23
CA SER A 496 12.57 19.99 10.84
C SER A 496 11.46 19.25 10.09
N ARG A 497 11.63 17.94 9.89
CA ARG A 497 10.66 17.04 9.26
C ARG A 497 10.85 15.62 9.77
N ALA A 498 9.77 14.97 10.21
CA ALA A 498 9.87 13.67 10.86
C ALA A 498 10.22 12.55 9.89
N TRP A 499 9.62 12.52 8.69
CA TRP A 499 9.96 11.57 7.65
C TRP A 499 9.98 12.26 6.28
N TYR A 500 10.86 11.80 5.40
CA TYR A 500 11.15 12.44 4.13
C TYR A 500 11.44 11.38 3.07
N VAL A 501 11.02 11.66 1.83
CA VAL A 501 11.44 10.93 0.64
C VAL A 501 11.60 11.91 -0.51
N HIS A 502 12.63 11.71 -1.33
CA HIS A 502 12.58 12.12 -2.72
C HIS A 502 12.72 10.89 -3.62
N ASN A 503 11.95 10.83 -4.71
CA ASN A 503 12.27 9.87 -5.77
C ASN A 503 13.38 10.46 -6.68
N ARG A 504 13.61 9.82 -7.83
CA ARG A 504 14.59 10.21 -8.84
C ARG A 504 13.93 10.04 -10.20
N GLU A 505 14.63 10.43 -11.26
CA GLU A 505 14.10 10.39 -12.61
C GLU A 505 14.06 8.97 -13.19
N LYS A 506 13.09 8.73 -14.10
CA LYS A 506 13.07 7.59 -15.04
C LYS A 506 13.16 6.22 -14.37
N PHE A 507 12.24 5.95 -13.47
CA PHE A 507 12.10 4.62 -12.90
C PHE A 507 11.54 3.63 -13.92
N GLU A 508 12.06 2.40 -13.88
CA GLU A 508 11.54 1.25 -14.64
C GLU A 508 10.38 0.56 -13.90
N LYS A 509 10.41 0.64 -12.57
CA LYS A 509 9.42 0.10 -11.65
C LYS A 509 9.12 1.11 -10.53
N PRO A 510 7.87 1.15 -10.05
CA PRO A 510 7.48 2.07 -8.99
C PRO A 510 8.22 1.80 -7.69
N ASN A 511 8.52 2.87 -6.97
CA ASN A 511 8.97 2.81 -5.57
C ASN A 511 7.77 2.69 -4.63
N ARG A 512 7.88 1.88 -3.58
CA ARG A 512 6.81 1.65 -2.60
C ARG A 512 7.30 1.89 -1.19
N ASN A 513 6.63 2.78 -0.46
CA ASN A 513 6.94 3.13 0.92
C ASN A 513 5.78 2.73 1.82
N ILE A 514 6.03 1.93 2.85
CA ILE A 514 5.01 1.35 3.71
C ILE A 514 5.35 1.69 5.16
N LEU A 515 4.54 2.55 5.79
CA LEU A 515 4.66 2.91 7.20
C LEU A 515 3.43 2.39 7.97
N ILE A 516 3.67 1.53 8.96
CA ILE A 516 2.63 0.88 9.76
C ILE A 516 2.87 1.17 11.25
N ASN A 517 1.87 1.72 11.94
CA ASN A 517 1.91 2.05 13.37
C ASN A 517 3.13 2.92 13.77
N CYS A 518 3.60 3.74 12.83
CA CYS A 518 4.73 4.63 13.05
C CYS A 518 4.30 5.95 13.70
N LYS A 519 5.19 6.55 14.50
CA LYS A 519 5.04 7.90 15.06
C LYS A 519 5.94 8.88 14.32
N LEU A 520 5.36 9.92 13.73
CA LEU A 520 6.03 10.90 12.88
C LEU A 520 5.96 12.29 13.53
N ILE A 521 6.92 12.57 14.40
CA ILE A 521 6.88 13.68 15.34
C ILE A 521 7.81 14.81 14.90
N ASN A 522 7.23 15.96 14.56
CA ASN A 522 7.96 17.21 14.45
C ASN A 522 7.94 17.94 15.80
N THR A 523 9.10 18.37 16.30
CA THR A 523 9.22 19.05 17.58
C THR A 523 9.30 20.57 17.49
N SER A 524 9.23 21.16 16.29
CA SER A 524 9.19 22.60 16.15
C SER A 524 7.90 23.17 16.73
N SER A 525 7.97 24.41 17.23
CA SER A 525 6.80 25.20 17.62
C SER A 525 6.16 25.91 16.43
N ASP A 526 6.62 25.65 15.21
CA ASP A 526 6.11 26.26 14.00
C ASP A 526 4.69 25.73 13.71
N GLU A 527 3.74 26.64 13.45
CA GLU A 527 2.39 26.26 12.99
C GLU A 527 2.43 25.52 11.65
N LEU A 528 3.56 25.62 10.95
CA LEU A 528 3.88 24.92 9.72
C LEU A 528 4.85 23.73 9.89
N ALA A 529 4.86 23.07 11.06
CA ALA A 529 5.60 21.85 11.31
C ALA A 529 5.23 20.70 10.34
N ARG A 530 6.24 20.06 9.75
CA ARG A 530 6.12 18.97 8.75
C ARG A 530 6.30 17.60 9.40
N SER A 531 5.30 16.73 9.33
CA SER A 531 5.48 15.32 9.69
C SER A 531 6.08 14.53 8.52
N ILE A 532 5.55 14.74 7.31
CA ILE A 532 5.99 14.04 6.10
C ILE A 532 6.31 15.05 5.01
N VAL A 533 7.44 14.86 4.34
CA VAL A 533 7.79 15.58 3.13
C VAL A 533 8.05 14.59 2.00
N VAL A 534 7.39 14.80 0.87
CA VAL A 534 7.54 14.01 -0.36
C VAL A 534 8.01 14.95 -1.45
N GLN A 535 9.06 14.55 -2.16
CA GLN A 535 9.66 15.37 -3.21
C GLN A 535 9.72 14.56 -4.51
N ASN A 536 8.87 14.92 -5.47
CA ASN A 536 8.75 14.25 -6.75
C ASN A 536 9.72 14.86 -7.77
N LEU A 537 10.77 14.12 -8.11
CA LEU A 537 11.80 14.50 -9.05
C LEU A 537 11.62 13.84 -10.42
N GLY A 538 10.45 13.28 -10.75
CA GLY A 538 10.11 12.86 -12.11
C GLY A 538 10.42 11.40 -12.43
N SER A 539 10.03 10.48 -11.55
CA SER A 539 10.23 9.04 -11.76
C SER A 539 9.51 8.51 -12.99
N GLY A 540 8.35 9.09 -13.32
CA GLY A 540 7.52 8.62 -14.43
C GLY A 540 6.81 7.29 -14.13
N THR A 541 6.79 6.88 -12.87
CA THR A 541 6.08 5.68 -12.39
C THR A 541 5.05 6.04 -11.33
N ASN A 542 4.08 5.15 -11.12
CA ASN A 542 3.09 5.28 -10.04
C ASN A 542 3.70 4.86 -8.69
N ASP A 543 4.55 5.72 -8.13
CA ASP A 543 5.16 5.50 -6.83
C ASP A 543 4.11 5.60 -5.71
N GLU A 544 4.39 4.99 -4.56
CA GLU A 544 3.42 4.92 -3.47
C GLU A 544 4.03 5.26 -2.10
N LEU A 545 3.25 5.98 -1.30
CA LEU A 545 3.39 6.08 0.14
C LEU A 545 2.10 5.56 0.82
N ILE A 546 2.25 4.51 1.62
CA ILE A 546 1.16 3.82 2.30
C ILE A 546 1.30 4.05 3.80
N LEU A 547 0.30 4.71 4.39
CA LEU A 547 0.26 5.02 5.83
C LEU A 547 -0.87 4.23 6.50
N GLN A 548 -0.54 3.43 7.52
CA GLN A 548 -1.53 2.62 8.25
C GLN A 548 -1.33 2.77 9.75
N GLY A 549 -2.34 3.28 10.46
CA GLY A 549 -2.26 3.40 11.93
C GLY A 549 -1.21 4.41 12.41
N CYS A 550 -0.74 5.33 11.56
CA CYS A 550 0.34 6.24 11.90
C CYS A 550 -0.12 7.45 12.73
N GLU A 551 0.69 7.82 13.72
CA GLU A 551 0.51 9.03 14.52
C GLU A 551 1.32 10.18 13.93
N LEU A 552 0.65 11.26 13.52
CA LEU A 552 1.27 12.46 12.97
C LEU A 552 0.89 13.67 13.84
N ASN A 553 1.81 14.62 14.00
CA ASN A 553 1.55 15.88 14.72
C ASN A 553 1.80 17.15 13.88
N GLY A 554 2.21 16.99 12.61
CA GLY A 554 2.40 18.05 11.62
C GLY A 554 1.78 17.66 10.28
N TYR A 555 1.81 18.57 9.30
CA TYR A 555 1.18 18.32 8.00
C TYR A 555 2.02 17.41 7.10
N ILE A 556 1.39 16.94 6.02
CA ILE A 556 2.03 16.29 4.87
C ILE A 556 2.25 17.35 3.80
N SER A 557 3.48 17.47 3.29
CA SER A 557 3.77 18.31 2.13
C SER A 557 4.38 17.53 0.98
N VAL A 558 3.96 17.91 -0.22
CA VAL A 558 4.47 17.40 -1.48
C VAL A 558 5.00 18.57 -2.32
N ASP A 559 6.16 18.40 -2.93
CA ASP A 559 6.71 19.33 -3.93
C ASP A 559 7.51 18.61 -5.01
N ASP A 560 8.04 19.35 -5.98
CA ASP A 560 8.80 18.83 -7.12
C ASP A 560 10.11 19.61 -7.37
N ASN A 561 10.76 20.12 -6.31
CA ASN A 561 11.90 21.01 -6.48
C ASN A 561 13.23 20.40 -6.04
N PRO A 562 14.11 19.92 -6.94
CA PRO A 562 14.08 20.14 -8.39
C PRO A 562 13.26 19.11 -9.18
N TRP A 563 12.78 19.50 -10.37
CA TRP A 563 12.25 18.56 -11.35
C TRP A 563 13.41 18.19 -12.29
N ILE A 564 13.88 16.94 -12.30
CA ILE A 564 15.20 16.63 -12.88
C ILE A 564 15.21 16.05 -14.31
N PRO A 565 14.15 15.43 -14.88
CA PRO A 565 14.19 14.96 -16.26
C PRO A 565 14.40 16.12 -17.23
N THR A 566 15.23 15.95 -18.25
CA THR A 566 15.56 16.99 -19.23
C THR A 566 15.09 16.66 -20.64
N GLU A 567 14.69 15.42 -20.92
CA GLU A 567 14.17 15.02 -22.22
C GLU A 567 12.68 15.30 -22.33
N LEU A 568 12.26 15.76 -23.51
CA LEU A 568 10.89 16.21 -23.78
C LEU A 568 9.84 15.12 -23.51
N GLN A 569 10.17 13.85 -23.77
CA GLN A 569 9.28 12.71 -23.55
C GLN A 569 8.99 12.40 -22.06
N TYR A 570 9.77 12.96 -21.14
CA TYR A 570 9.56 12.81 -19.69
C TYR A 570 8.99 14.09 -19.06
N GLN A 571 8.49 15.03 -19.88
CA GLN A 571 7.85 16.27 -19.40
C GLN A 571 6.32 16.14 -19.42
N TYR A 572 5.78 15.48 -18.39
CA TYR A 572 4.34 15.37 -18.13
C TYR A 572 3.94 16.34 -17.03
N ALA A 573 2.75 16.95 -17.10
CA ALA A 573 2.32 18.02 -16.21
C ALA A 573 2.02 17.56 -14.77
N ASN A 574 1.70 16.27 -14.58
CA ASN A 574 1.40 15.72 -13.27
C ASN A 574 2.66 15.32 -12.52
N HIS A 575 3.32 16.30 -11.89
CA HIS A 575 4.54 16.07 -11.09
C HIS A 575 4.25 15.42 -9.72
N ASN A 576 3.16 14.66 -9.56
CA ASN A 576 2.83 13.95 -8.32
C ASN A 576 3.05 12.44 -8.45
N ASP A 577 4.30 12.04 -8.68
CA ASP A 577 4.68 10.65 -8.89
C ASP A 577 4.32 9.74 -7.70
N ILE A 578 4.53 10.22 -6.46
CA ILE A 578 4.28 9.47 -5.24
C ILE A 578 2.85 9.71 -4.76
N THR A 579 1.99 8.74 -5.04
CA THR A 579 0.61 8.73 -4.55
C THR A 579 0.54 8.32 -3.08
N ILE A 580 -0.26 9.03 -2.28
CA ILE A 580 -0.42 8.74 -0.85
C ILE A 580 -1.76 8.04 -0.60
N ARG A 581 -1.76 6.93 0.14
CA ARG A 581 -2.99 6.20 0.53
C ARG A 581 -2.86 5.55 1.90
N GLY A 582 -3.98 5.12 2.48
CA GLY A 582 -3.93 4.55 3.83
C GLY A 582 -5.25 4.50 4.59
N PHE A 583 -5.14 4.25 5.90
CA PHE A 583 -6.25 4.34 6.86
C PHE A 583 -5.75 4.41 8.30
N GLY A 584 -6.60 4.88 9.22
CA GLY A 584 -6.35 4.83 10.67
C GLY A 584 -5.23 5.77 11.13
N ASN A 585 -4.89 6.77 10.32
CA ASN A 585 -3.84 7.73 10.64
C ASN A 585 -4.43 8.92 11.39
N THR A 586 -3.60 9.66 12.13
CA THR A 586 -4.01 10.99 12.62
C THR A 586 -4.36 11.88 11.42
N PRO A 587 -5.58 12.44 11.33
CA PRO A 587 -5.91 13.38 10.26
C PRO A 587 -5.02 14.62 10.37
N VAL A 588 -4.42 15.03 9.25
CA VAL A 588 -3.54 16.20 9.19
C VAL A 588 -3.77 17.00 7.91
N PRO A 589 -3.41 18.29 7.87
CA PRO A 589 -3.43 19.05 6.63
C PRO A 589 -2.50 18.43 5.57
N TYR A 590 -2.84 18.66 4.30
CA TYR A 590 -2.06 18.24 3.14
C TYR A 590 -1.82 19.43 2.23
N PHE A 591 -0.56 19.66 1.87
CA PHE A 591 -0.15 20.73 0.96
C PHE A 591 0.56 20.14 -0.26
N ASN A 592 0.08 20.49 -1.45
CA ASN A 592 0.74 20.13 -2.70
C ASN A 592 1.26 21.40 -3.40
N ASN A 593 2.59 21.50 -3.51
CA ASN A 593 3.32 22.62 -4.09
C ASN A 593 4.06 22.26 -5.38
N THR A 594 3.67 21.16 -6.04
CA THR A 594 4.19 20.82 -7.38
C THR A 594 3.90 21.94 -8.38
N ARG A 595 4.74 22.05 -9.41
CA ARG A 595 4.78 23.21 -10.31
C ARG A 595 4.40 22.89 -11.76
N GLY A 596 4.33 21.61 -12.13
CA GLY A 596 3.93 21.15 -13.47
C GLY A 596 2.55 21.65 -13.89
N LYS A 597 2.41 22.05 -15.15
CA LYS A 597 1.17 22.62 -15.70
C LYS A 597 0.90 22.14 -17.11
N ALA A 598 -0.32 21.69 -17.37
CA ALA A 598 -0.83 21.35 -18.68
C ALA A 598 -1.58 22.52 -19.31
N LEU A 599 -1.67 22.53 -20.65
CA LEU A 599 -2.59 23.41 -21.36
C LEU A 599 -4.03 22.88 -21.17
N LYS A 600 -4.92 23.75 -20.68
CA LYS A 600 -6.34 23.47 -20.46
C LYS A 600 -7.21 24.43 -21.26
N ILE A 601 -8.18 23.90 -22.01
CA ILE A 601 -9.23 24.66 -22.68
C ILE A 601 -10.57 24.35 -22.02
N THR A 602 -11.30 25.39 -21.60
CA THR A 602 -12.57 25.27 -20.87
C THR A 602 -13.67 25.99 -21.65
N SER A 603 -14.85 25.38 -21.78
CA SER A 603 -16.03 26.07 -22.33
C SER A 603 -16.49 27.15 -21.36
N ASN A 604 -16.89 28.33 -21.87
CA ASN A 604 -17.49 29.37 -21.03
C ASN A 604 -18.99 29.11 -20.74
N GLU A 605 -19.61 28.17 -21.44
CA GLU A 605 -21.02 27.84 -21.25
C GLU A 605 -21.23 26.92 -20.03
N LYS A 606 -22.23 27.27 -19.21
CA LYS A 606 -22.71 26.48 -18.06
C LYS A 606 -24.08 25.88 -18.35
N VAL A 607 -24.20 25.24 -19.51
CA VAL A 607 -25.44 24.62 -19.98
C VAL A 607 -25.60 23.20 -19.44
N THR A 608 -26.70 22.53 -19.77
CA THR A 608 -26.98 21.14 -19.34
C THR A 608 -25.88 20.16 -19.74
N ASN A 609 -25.28 20.34 -20.92
CA ASN A 609 -24.14 19.57 -21.42
C ASN A 609 -23.10 20.52 -22.03
N SER A 610 -22.00 20.75 -21.32
CA SER A 610 -20.87 21.59 -21.71
C SER A 610 -19.69 20.70 -22.09
N LYS A 611 -19.07 20.91 -23.25
CA LYS A 611 -18.01 20.03 -23.78
C LYS A 611 -16.99 20.77 -24.63
N VAL A 612 -15.75 20.28 -24.59
CA VAL A 612 -14.67 20.73 -25.46
C VAL A 612 -14.09 19.50 -26.15
N THR A 613 -13.95 19.55 -27.48
CA THR A 613 -13.21 18.54 -28.24
C THR A 613 -12.09 19.17 -29.02
N LEU A 614 -10.93 18.51 -29.05
CA LEU A 614 -9.72 18.99 -29.71
C LEU A 614 -9.37 18.09 -30.90
N SER A 615 -8.92 18.69 -32.00
CA SER A 615 -8.35 17.99 -33.16
C SER A 615 -7.31 18.86 -33.88
N GLY A 616 -6.72 18.35 -34.96
CA GLY A 616 -5.67 19.04 -35.71
C GLY A 616 -4.25 18.67 -35.27
N SER A 617 -3.27 19.07 -36.08
CA SER A 617 -1.86 18.67 -35.92
C SER A 617 -1.16 19.26 -34.69
N ALA A 618 -1.69 20.33 -34.10
CA ALA A 618 -1.12 20.93 -32.90
C ALA A 618 -1.46 20.18 -31.60
N VAL A 619 -2.47 19.30 -31.61
CA VAL A 619 -2.86 18.52 -30.41
C VAL A 619 -1.70 17.63 -29.93
N ALA A 620 -1.09 16.88 -30.85
CA ALA A 620 0.06 16.02 -30.54
C ALA A 620 1.32 16.80 -30.11
N VAL A 621 1.37 18.11 -30.33
CA VAL A 621 2.50 18.97 -29.97
C VAL A 621 2.29 19.64 -28.61
N LEU A 622 1.09 20.16 -28.36
CA LEU A 622 0.78 20.97 -27.18
C LEU A 622 0.11 20.20 -26.05
N PHE A 623 -0.63 19.14 -26.37
CA PHE A 623 -1.42 18.39 -25.40
C PHE A 623 -0.86 17.00 -25.13
N GLY A 624 -0.40 16.29 -26.17
CA GLY A 624 -0.11 14.85 -26.04
C GLY A 624 -1.42 14.09 -25.95
N ASP A 625 -1.55 13.19 -24.99
CA ASP A 625 -2.87 12.64 -24.65
C ASP A 625 -3.78 13.73 -24.07
N VAL A 626 -5.07 13.63 -24.38
CA VAL A 626 -6.09 14.62 -23.97
C VAL A 626 -7.05 13.98 -22.99
N ILE A 627 -7.14 14.55 -21.80
CA ILE A 627 -8.15 14.22 -20.81
C ILE A 627 -9.35 15.15 -21.02
N LEU A 628 -10.53 14.56 -21.18
CA LEU A 628 -11.78 15.27 -21.40
C LEU A 628 -12.67 15.17 -20.17
N PHE A 629 -13.35 16.26 -19.84
CA PHE A 629 -14.46 16.29 -18.89
C PHE A 629 -15.66 16.93 -19.57
N GLU A 630 -16.76 16.18 -19.68
CA GLU A 630 -18.05 16.71 -20.11
C GLU A 630 -18.81 17.20 -18.87
N GLY A 631 -19.01 18.51 -18.78
CA GLY A 631 -19.68 19.14 -17.66
C GLY A 631 -21.20 19.07 -17.83
N LYS A 632 -21.90 18.57 -16.81
CA LYS A 632 -23.37 18.48 -16.78
C LYS A 632 -23.96 19.26 -15.62
N GLY A 633 -25.24 19.64 -15.74
CA GLY A 633 -25.97 20.31 -14.68
C GLY A 633 -25.36 21.65 -14.24
N GLY A 634 -24.78 22.41 -15.18
CA GLY A 634 -24.15 23.71 -14.91
C GLY A 634 -22.63 23.67 -14.70
N LEU A 635 -22.00 22.48 -14.69
CA LEU A 635 -20.54 22.34 -14.73
C LEU A 635 -20.00 22.65 -16.13
N GLN A 636 -18.79 23.20 -16.19
CA GLN A 636 -18.13 23.54 -17.45
C GLN A 636 -17.32 22.36 -17.97
N GLY A 637 -17.50 22.03 -19.25
CA GLY A 637 -16.67 21.04 -19.92
C GLY A 637 -15.29 21.58 -20.22
N TYR A 638 -14.28 20.70 -20.21
CA TYR A 638 -12.91 21.07 -20.52
C TYR A 638 -12.13 19.94 -21.17
N ALA A 639 -11.04 20.32 -21.84
CA ALA A 639 -10.02 19.44 -22.37
C ALA A 639 -8.66 19.87 -21.80
N VAL A 640 -7.87 18.92 -21.32
CA VAL A 640 -6.55 19.19 -20.74
C VAL A 640 -5.51 18.22 -21.30
N GLY A 641 -4.30 18.73 -21.54
CA GLY A 641 -3.18 17.92 -22.02
C GLY A 641 -2.48 17.14 -20.92
N GLU A 642 -1.71 16.15 -21.33
CA GLU A 642 -0.72 15.42 -20.54
C GLU A 642 0.55 16.24 -20.33
N PHE A 643 0.99 16.95 -21.36
CA PHE A 643 2.32 17.54 -21.42
C PHE A 643 2.53 18.68 -20.44
N ASP A 644 3.68 18.67 -19.76
CA ASP A 644 4.13 19.85 -19.03
C ASP A 644 4.47 20.95 -20.03
N VAL A 645 3.88 22.11 -19.78
CA VAL A 645 4.07 23.40 -20.45
C VAL A 645 4.34 24.52 -19.46
N SER A 646 4.65 24.20 -18.19
CA SER A 646 4.90 25.18 -17.13
C SER A 646 6.11 26.09 -17.38
N ASP A 647 7.06 25.64 -18.20
CA ASP A 647 8.34 26.30 -18.46
C ASP A 647 9.23 26.48 -17.22
N ILE A 648 9.15 25.54 -16.27
CA ILE A 648 10.05 25.52 -15.12
C ILE A 648 11.46 25.04 -15.51
N GLY A 649 12.44 25.47 -14.72
CA GLY A 649 13.80 24.96 -14.81
C GLY A 649 13.89 23.50 -14.39
N THR A 650 14.51 22.69 -15.23
CA THR A 650 14.77 21.25 -15.03
C THR A 650 16.25 20.99 -14.74
N SER A 651 16.60 19.74 -14.41
CA SER A 651 17.89 19.26 -13.86
C SER A 651 18.08 19.52 -12.37
N LEU A 652 19.11 18.91 -11.77
CA LEU A 652 19.47 19.11 -10.36
C LEU A 652 19.72 20.58 -10.00
N THR A 653 20.14 21.40 -10.96
CA THR A 653 20.40 22.84 -10.80
C THR A 653 19.27 23.74 -11.30
N SER A 654 18.17 23.17 -11.81
CA SER A 654 17.01 23.91 -12.31
C SER A 654 17.33 24.98 -13.36
N ASN A 655 18.34 24.75 -14.22
CA ASN A 655 18.83 25.71 -15.21
C ASN A 655 18.60 25.28 -16.68
N VAL A 656 17.97 24.12 -16.91
CA VAL A 656 17.65 23.61 -18.25
C VAL A 656 16.15 23.75 -18.50
N TYR A 657 15.73 24.44 -19.55
CA TYR A 657 14.31 24.68 -19.81
C TYR A 657 13.85 23.92 -21.05
N VAL A 658 12.86 23.04 -20.91
CA VAL A 658 12.42 22.13 -21.99
C VAL A 658 10.91 22.03 -22.18
N SER A 659 10.10 22.38 -21.18
CA SER A 659 8.67 22.08 -21.20
C SER A 659 7.77 23.17 -21.81
N GLY A 660 8.17 24.45 -21.78
CA GLY A 660 7.32 25.57 -22.24
C GLY A 660 6.77 25.43 -23.67
N MET A 661 5.57 25.97 -23.92
CA MET A 661 4.86 25.83 -25.21
C MET A 661 5.71 26.30 -26.40
N GLN A 662 6.57 27.29 -26.20
CA GLN A 662 7.47 27.81 -27.21
C GLN A 662 8.50 26.82 -27.73
N ARG A 663 8.98 25.91 -26.88
CA ARG A 663 9.93 24.86 -27.28
C ARG A 663 9.22 23.71 -27.98
N ARG A 664 7.97 23.43 -27.59
CA ARG A 664 7.12 22.45 -28.28
C ARG A 664 6.70 22.93 -29.66
N LEU A 665 6.29 24.19 -29.78
CA LEU A 665 5.94 24.80 -31.05
C LEU A 665 7.17 25.03 -31.92
N GLY A 666 8.22 25.71 -31.42
CA GLY A 666 9.38 26.10 -32.22
C GLY A 666 9.01 27.00 -33.40
N ASN A 667 9.79 26.94 -34.49
CA ASN A 667 9.52 27.74 -35.69
C ASN A 667 8.48 27.06 -36.61
N ARG A 668 7.33 27.73 -36.81
CA ARG A 668 6.21 27.26 -37.66
C ARG A 668 6.01 28.08 -38.93
N THR A 669 6.95 28.94 -39.28
CA THR A 669 6.85 29.80 -40.48
C THR A 669 6.75 28.98 -41.77
N SER A 670 7.52 27.89 -41.89
CA SER A 670 7.54 27.04 -43.10
C SER A 670 6.64 25.80 -43.00
N ASN A 671 6.27 25.38 -41.79
CA ASN A 671 5.43 24.21 -41.54
C ASN A 671 4.33 24.53 -40.51
N PRO A 672 3.29 25.29 -40.90
CA PRO A 672 2.19 25.64 -40.02
C PRO A 672 1.47 24.42 -39.48
N ILE A 673 0.96 24.51 -38.26
CA ILE A 673 0.13 23.47 -37.63
C ILE A 673 -1.14 24.10 -37.07
N ASN A 674 -2.20 23.29 -36.98
CA ASN A 674 -3.53 23.77 -36.60
C ASN A 674 -4.00 23.10 -35.30
N LEU A 675 -4.52 23.90 -34.38
CA LEU A 675 -5.36 23.43 -33.28
C LEU A 675 -6.83 23.73 -33.66
N VAL A 676 -7.65 22.70 -33.70
CA VAL A 676 -9.08 22.82 -33.98
C VAL A 676 -9.85 22.53 -32.69
N VAL A 677 -10.59 23.53 -32.21
CA VAL A 677 -11.38 23.46 -30.98
C VAL A 677 -12.86 23.50 -31.33
N THR A 678 -13.64 22.55 -30.84
CA THR A 678 -15.10 22.54 -31.02
C THR A 678 -15.77 22.50 -29.65
N PHE A 679 -16.70 23.44 -29.42
CA PHE A 679 -17.52 23.54 -28.22
C PHE A 679 -18.91 22.96 -28.47
N GLU A 680 -19.68 22.72 -27.40
CA GLU A 680 -21.08 22.30 -27.47
C GLU A 680 -21.89 23.12 -28.49
N ASN A 681 -22.47 22.44 -29.49
CA ASN A 681 -23.36 23.03 -30.50
C ASN A 681 -22.80 24.24 -31.27
N LYS A 682 -21.46 24.38 -31.34
CA LYS A 682 -20.78 25.47 -32.04
C LYS A 682 -19.95 24.94 -33.20
N ALA A 683 -19.71 25.80 -34.20
CA ALA A 683 -18.83 25.47 -35.31
C ALA A 683 -17.37 25.30 -34.84
N PRO A 684 -16.57 24.41 -35.47
CA PRO A 684 -15.15 24.28 -35.14
C PRO A 684 -14.37 25.58 -35.38
N ILE A 685 -13.52 25.94 -34.41
CA ILE A 685 -12.60 27.08 -34.48
C ILE A 685 -11.21 26.55 -34.82
N THR A 686 -10.64 27.00 -35.94
CA THR A 686 -9.27 26.64 -36.33
C THR A 686 -8.30 27.74 -35.92
N ILE A 687 -7.31 27.37 -35.12
CA ILE A 687 -6.22 28.22 -34.64
C ILE A 687 -4.95 27.77 -35.35
N THR A 688 -4.42 28.63 -36.21
CA THR A 688 -3.23 28.33 -37.02
C THR A 688 -1.98 28.90 -36.35
N PHE A 689 -1.01 28.04 -36.04
CA PHE A 689 0.32 28.43 -35.59
C PHE A 689 1.27 28.46 -36.81
N ASN A 690 1.63 29.65 -37.29
CA ASN A 690 2.36 29.85 -38.56
C ASN A 690 3.51 30.88 -38.47
N GLU A 691 4.03 31.16 -37.28
CA GLU A 691 5.19 32.05 -37.07
C GLU A 691 6.29 31.35 -36.25
N ASP A 692 7.37 32.06 -35.95
CA ASP A 692 8.40 31.56 -35.05
C ASP A 692 8.02 31.78 -33.58
N TYR A 693 7.70 30.69 -32.88
CA TYR A 693 7.33 30.73 -31.46
C TYR A 693 8.51 30.61 -30.52
N THR A 694 9.74 30.33 -31.00
CA THR A 694 10.89 29.95 -30.17
C THR A 694 11.21 30.94 -29.05
N SER A 695 10.94 32.24 -29.26
CA SER A 695 11.17 33.33 -28.30
C SER A 695 9.91 33.87 -27.62
N LYS A 696 8.73 33.31 -27.93
CA LYS A 696 7.44 33.74 -27.36
C LYS A 696 7.25 33.08 -26.00
N ASP A 697 6.77 33.79 -25.00
CA ASP A 697 6.46 33.16 -23.71
C ASP A 697 5.10 32.45 -23.75
N ASN A 698 4.79 31.71 -22.69
CA ASN A 698 3.50 31.03 -22.56
C ASN A 698 2.31 32.01 -22.60
N ASN A 699 2.47 33.24 -22.09
CA ASN A 699 1.39 34.22 -22.07
C ASN A 699 1.02 34.66 -23.49
N TYR A 700 2.02 34.89 -24.35
CA TYR A 700 1.81 35.22 -25.74
C TYR A 700 1.03 34.13 -26.48
N ILE A 701 1.46 32.87 -26.33
CA ILE A 701 0.82 31.73 -26.99
C ILE A 701 -0.60 31.50 -26.46
N LEU A 702 -0.81 31.64 -25.13
CA LEU A 702 -2.14 31.61 -24.54
C LEU A 702 -3.05 32.69 -25.12
N ASN A 703 -2.54 33.91 -25.29
CA ASN A 703 -3.32 35.02 -25.87
C ASN A 703 -3.72 34.72 -27.31
N VAL A 704 -2.83 34.15 -28.14
CA VAL A 704 -3.18 33.70 -29.50
C VAL A 704 -4.37 32.74 -29.48
N ILE A 705 -4.34 31.76 -28.55
CA ILE A 705 -5.44 30.80 -28.38
C ILE A 705 -6.70 31.52 -27.90
N ILE A 706 -6.63 32.27 -26.80
CA ILE A 706 -7.78 32.96 -26.17
C ILE A 706 -8.47 33.91 -27.16
N THR A 707 -7.70 34.71 -27.90
CA THR A 707 -8.23 35.63 -28.90
C THR A 707 -9.03 34.88 -29.97
N ALA A 708 -8.54 33.73 -30.43
CA ALA A 708 -9.25 32.92 -31.42
C ALA A 708 -10.50 32.22 -30.85
N LEU A 709 -10.48 31.79 -29.58
CA LEU A 709 -11.65 31.19 -28.92
C LEU A 709 -12.78 32.22 -28.70
N GLY A 710 -12.42 33.50 -28.49
CA GLY A 710 -13.38 34.58 -28.26
C GLY A 710 -14.24 34.34 -27.02
N THR A 711 -15.56 34.52 -27.14
CA THR A 711 -16.49 34.30 -26.02
C THR A 711 -16.79 32.82 -25.76
N ASN A 712 -16.39 31.91 -26.66
CA ASN A 712 -16.80 30.50 -26.61
C ASN A 712 -16.10 29.71 -25.50
N GLY A 713 -14.84 30.03 -25.22
CA GLY A 713 -14.08 29.36 -24.19
C GLY A 713 -12.84 30.12 -23.78
N THR A 714 -12.12 29.56 -22.82
CA THR A 714 -10.88 30.11 -22.27
C THR A 714 -9.77 29.08 -22.34
N ALA A 715 -8.53 29.54 -22.42
CA ALA A 715 -7.34 28.70 -22.29
C ALA A 715 -6.52 29.15 -21.07
N SER A 716 -5.92 28.20 -20.36
CA SER A 716 -5.08 28.46 -19.19
C SER A 716 -4.04 27.37 -18.99
N LEU A 717 -3.02 27.67 -18.18
CA LEU A 717 -2.11 26.65 -17.66
C LEU A 717 -2.67 26.09 -16.35
N TRP A 718 -2.93 24.78 -16.31
CA TRP A 718 -3.58 24.11 -15.19
C TRP A 718 -2.66 23.08 -14.56
N ASN A 719 -2.54 23.08 -13.24
CA ASN A 719 -1.74 22.09 -12.51
C ASN A 719 -2.62 20.88 -12.13
N PRO A 720 -2.42 19.70 -12.76
CA PRO A 720 -3.16 18.47 -12.43
C PRO A 720 -2.89 17.97 -11.00
N ALA A 721 -1.63 17.94 -10.60
CA ALA A 721 -1.19 17.43 -9.30
C ALA A 721 -1.79 18.21 -8.13
N PHE A 722 -1.98 19.52 -8.29
CA PHE A 722 -2.40 20.44 -7.23
C PHE A 722 -3.71 20.04 -6.54
N TYR A 723 -4.58 19.30 -7.24
CA TYR A 723 -5.89 18.87 -6.72
C TYR A 723 -5.92 17.42 -6.24
N GLU A 724 -4.82 16.68 -6.42
CA GLU A 724 -4.71 15.32 -5.88
C GLU A 724 -4.57 15.34 -4.36
N ARG A 725 -5.28 14.43 -3.69
CA ARG A 725 -5.32 14.35 -2.22
C ARG A 725 -5.02 12.93 -1.75
N PRO A 726 -4.46 12.75 -0.53
CA PRO A 726 -4.23 11.43 0.04
C PRO A 726 -5.49 10.57 0.09
N LYS A 727 -5.39 9.35 -0.45
CA LYS A 727 -6.49 8.38 -0.54
C LYS A 727 -6.67 7.61 0.77
N PHE A 728 -7.01 8.33 1.84
CA PHE A 728 -7.32 7.74 3.14
C PHE A 728 -8.76 7.22 3.16
N THR A 729 -8.92 5.91 3.28
CA THR A 729 -10.22 5.24 3.12
C THR A 729 -11.20 5.51 4.26
N ASP A 730 -10.71 5.92 5.43
CA ASP A 730 -11.49 6.31 6.60
C ASP A 730 -11.79 7.81 6.66
N GLU A 731 -11.25 8.61 5.74
CA GLU A 731 -11.54 10.04 5.57
C GLU A 731 -12.36 10.35 4.30
N ARG A 732 -12.71 9.32 3.53
CA ARG A 732 -13.38 9.45 2.24
C ARG A 732 -14.62 8.59 2.15
N LEU A 733 -15.57 9.07 1.34
CA LEU A 733 -16.74 8.32 0.95
C LEU A 733 -16.98 8.52 -0.54
N THR A 734 -17.50 7.49 -1.18
CA THR A 734 -18.04 7.57 -2.53
C THR A 734 -19.52 7.92 -2.47
N CYS A 735 -19.95 8.95 -3.20
CA CYS A 735 -21.34 9.39 -3.23
C CYS A 735 -21.86 9.61 -4.65
N HIS A 736 -23.14 9.33 -4.86
CA HIS A 736 -23.84 9.48 -6.12
C HIS A 736 -24.60 10.81 -6.18
N ASN A 737 -24.37 11.64 -7.19
CA ASN A 737 -25.12 12.88 -7.35
C ASN A 737 -26.50 12.58 -7.97
N THR A 738 -27.55 12.53 -7.15
CA THR A 738 -28.93 12.28 -7.58
C THR A 738 -29.64 13.53 -8.08
N SER A 739 -29.08 14.71 -7.83
CA SER A 739 -29.69 15.97 -8.24
C SER A 739 -29.50 16.24 -9.73
N SER A 740 -30.26 17.19 -10.27
CA SER A 740 -30.06 17.70 -11.64
C SER A 740 -28.93 18.73 -11.76
N VAL A 741 -28.30 19.08 -10.63
CA VAL A 741 -27.26 20.11 -10.54
C VAL A 741 -25.90 19.43 -10.38
N GLY A 742 -24.91 19.83 -11.18
CA GLY A 742 -23.55 19.34 -11.01
C GLY A 742 -22.92 19.89 -9.73
N ILE A 743 -22.15 19.06 -9.03
CA ILE A 743 -21.47 19.44 -7.79
C ILE A 743 -20.04 19.82 -8.15
N PRO A 744 -19.63 21.09 -8.08
CA PRO A 744 -18.25 21.46 -8.36
C PRO A 744 -17.30 20.98 -7.26
N ARG A 745 -16.04 20.74 -7.62
CA ARG A 745 -14.98 20.41 -6.67
C ARG A 745 -14.90 21.48 -5.57
N GLY A 746 -14.77 21.01 -4.32
CA GLY A 746 -14.65 21.85 -3.14
C GLY A 746 -15.96 22.38 -2.59
N SER A 747 -17.10 22.01 -3.19
CA SER A 747 -18.41 22.26 -2.61
C SER A 747 -18.61 21.44 -1.33
N ALA A 748 -19.18 22.08 -0.31
CA ALA A 748 -19.82 21.36 0.79
C ALA A 748 -21.06 20.62 0.26
N VAL A 749 -21.26 19.40 0.72
CA VAL A 749 -22.37 18.55 0.31
C VAL A 749 -23.13 17.99 1.51
N ARG A 750 -24.42 17.76 1.30
CA ARG A 750 -25.30 17.05 2.23
C ARG A 750 -25.70 15.69 1.68
N ARG A 751 -26.32 14.86 2.53
CA ARG A 751 -26.95 13.61 2.11
C ARG A 751 -28.18 13.91 1.26
N GLY A 752 -28.34 13.18 0.16
CA GLY A 752 -29.56 13.21 -0.64
C GLY A 752 -30.60 12.20 -0.14
N ASP A 753 -31.55 11.84 -1.00
CA ASP A 753 -32.69 10.99 -0.62
C ASP A 753 -32.34 9.51 -0.34
N ILE A 754 -31.14 9.07 -0.72
CA ILE A 754 -30.66 7.71 -0.47
C ILE A 754 -29.32 7.75 0.27
N MET A 755 -29.03 6.70 1.04
CA MET A 755 -27.87 6.65 1.93
C MET A 755 -26.52 6.88 1.23
N THR A 756 -26.44 6.59 -0.06
CA THR A 756 -25.23 6.74 -0.88
C THR A 756 -25.26 7.97 -1.78
N SER A 757 -26.28 8.84 -1.70
CA SER A 757 -26.35 10.05 -2.54
C SER A 757 -25.87 11.31 -1.81
N CYS A 758 -25.44 12.27 -2.62
CA CYS A 758 -24.98 13.57 -2.17
C CYS A 758 -25.51 14.68 -3.08
N GLU A 759 -25.76 15.84 -2.49
CA GLU A 759 -26.25 17.04 -3.16
C GLU A 759 -25.57 18.28 -2.55
N LEU A 760 -25.62 19.42 -3.26
CA LEU A 760 -25.12 20.68 -2.70
C LEU A 760 -25.91 21.05 -1.45
N ILE A 761 -25.21 21.34 -0.35
CA ILE A 761 -25.84 21.82 0.89
C ILE A 761 -26.20 23.31 0.76
N THR A 762 -27.30 23.70 1.39
CA THR A 762 -27.78 25.08 1.49
C THR A 762 -27.76 25.54 2.96
N ALA A 763 -27.80 26.85 3.19
CA ALA A 763 -27.82 27.39 4.56
C ALA A 763 -29.12 27.11 5.34
N THR A 764 -30.14 26.56 4.69
CA THR A 764 -31.43 26.17 5.29
C THR A 764 -31.52 24.67 5.58
N ASP A 765 -30.58 23.87 5.08
CA ASP A 765 -30.54 22.44 5.35
C ASP A 765 -30.13 22.16 6.80
N ASP A 766 -30.52 20.99 7.31
CA ASP A 766 -30.07 20.54 8.62
C ASP A 766 -28.55 20.30 8.60
N LEU A 767 -27.86 20.76 9.64
CA LEU A 767 -26.42 20.53 9.78
C LEU A 767 -26.08 19.06 9.95
N ASP A 768 -27.01 18.25 10.47
CA ASP A 768 -26.83 16.81 10.61
C ASP A 768 -26.77 16.10 9.25
N ASP A 769 -27.32 16.71 8.19
CA ASP A 769 -27.25 16.19 6.83
C ASP A 769 -25.90 16.48 6.14
N PHE A 770 -25.08 17.38 6.69
CA PHE A 770 -23.76 17.69 6.14
C PHE A 770 -22.92 16.42 6.07
N LEU A 771 -22.47 16.04 4.87
CA LEU A 771 -21.64 14.85 4.65
C LEU A 771 -20.16 15.19 4.64
N GLY A 772 -19.76 16.25 3.92
CA GLY A 772 -18.36 16.56 3.68
C GLY A 772 -18.16 17.51 2.50
N PHE A 773 -17.00 17.42 1.85
CA PHE A 773 -16.64 18.27 0.72
C PHE A 773 -16.27 17.45 -0.52
N ALA A 774 -16.72 17.85 -1.70
CA ALA A 774 -16.42 17.19 -2.96
C ALA A 774 -14.92 17.29 -3.31
N GLU A 775 -14.28 16.16 -3.60
CA GLU A 775 -12.87 16.11 -4.04
C GLU A 775 -12.71 16.24 -5.57
N GLN A 776 -13.80 16.22 -6.32
CA GLN A 776 -13.81 16.47 -7.77
C GLN A 776 -15.15 17.08 -8.20
N ASP A 777 -15.23 17.49 -9.46
CA ASP A 777 -16.51 17.79 -10.09
C ASP A 777 -17.33 16.48 -10.22
N ILE A 778 -18.62 16.51 -9.85
CA ILE A 778 -19.52 15.35 -9.89
C ILE A 778 -20.76 15.72 -10.70
N ASN A 779 -20.88 15.17 -11.90
CA ASN A 779 -22.03 15.37 -12.76
C ASN A 779 -23.32 14.76 -12.17
N PRO A 780 -24.50 15.28 -12.52
CA PRO A 780 -25.78 14.61 -12.29
C PRO A 780 -25.76 13.15 -12.78
N GLY A 781 -26.25 12.24 -11.94
CA GLY A 781 -26.30 10.81 -12.23
C GLY A 781 -24.94 10.10 -12.22
N GLU A 782 -23.87 10.77 -11.80
CA GLU A 782 -22.54 10.18 -11.70
C GLU A 782 -22.10 10.05 -10.24
N THR A 783 -21.04 9.26 -10.03
CA THR A 783 -20.49 8.98 -8.71
C THR A 783 -19.17 9.70 -8.54
N GLY A 784 -18.97 10.34 -7.38
CA GLY A 784 -17.73 11.02 -7.04
C GLY A 784 -17.26 10.72 -5.62
N THR A 785 -16.11 11.28 -5.26
CA THR A 785 -15.47 11.13 -3.96
C THR A 785 -15.66 12.40 -3.15
N ILE A 786 -16.01 12.25 -1.88
CA ILE A 786 -16.09 13.34 -0.92
C ILE A 786 -15.15 13.07 0.25
N LYS A 787 -14.55 14.13 0.78
CA LYS A 787 -13.84 14.11 2.06
C LYS A 787 -14.84 14.27 3.18
N ILE A 788 -14.96 13.26 4.06
CA ILE A 788 -16.01 13.20 5.08
C ILE A 788 -15.56 13.62 6.47
N LYS A 789 -14.26 13.72 6.73
CA LYS A 789 -13.69 14.24 7.98
C LYS A 789 -12.24 14.67 7.78
N GLY A 790 -11.66 15.32 8.78
CA GLY A 790 -10.24 15.68 8.78
C GLY A 790 -10.02 17.17 8.51
N PHE A 791 -8.97 17.46 7.74
CA PHE A 791 -8.50 18.81 7.48
C PHE A 791 -8.63 19.18 6.00
N LEU A 792 -8.94 20.44 5.74
CA LEU A 792 -8.97 21.01 4.39
C LEU A 792 -8.29 22.37 4.38
N THR A 793 -7.66 22.69 3.26
CA THR A 793 -6.96 23.96 3.04
C THR A 793 -7.82 24.95 2.27
N VAL A 794 -7.36 26.20 2.17
CA VAL A 794 -8.00 27.24 1.33
C VAL A 794 -8.17 26.86 -0.14
N ASN A 795 -7.33 25.96 -0.64
CA ASN A 795 -7.33 25.52 -2.03
C ASN A 795 -8.27 24.34 -2.28
N ASP A 796 -8.92 23.84 -1.23
CA ASP A 796 -9.80 22.68 -1.31
C ASP A 796 -11.28 23.02 -1.37
N VAL A 797 -11.65 24.28 -1.16
CA VAL A 797 -13.02 24.66 -0.88
C VAL A 797 -13.47 25.87 -1.69
N LEU A 798 -14.75 25.87 -2.05
CA LEU A 798 -15.39 27.02 -2.65
C LEU A 798 -15.83 28.01 -1.58
N ARG A 799 -15.48 29.28 -1.76
CA ARG A 799 -15.69 30.33 -0.76
C ARG A 799 -16.57 31.43 -1.30
N ASP A 800 -17.53 31.88 -0.49
CA ASP A 800 -18.32 33.07 -0.79
C ASP A 800 -17.68 34.30 -0.14
N GLY A 801 -16.81 34.95 -0.89
CA GLY A 801 -15.97 36.04 -0.38
C GLY A 801 -14.78 35.54 0.43
N THR A 802 -14.29 36.39 1.34
CA THR A 802 -13.16 36.06 2.21
C THR A 802 -13.63 35.23 3.40
N VAL A 803 -12.97 34.10 3.64
CA VAL A 803 -13.22 33.23 4.79
C VAL A 803 -11.95 33.09 5.61
N ASN A 804 -12.05 33.41 6.90
CA ASN A 804 -10.96 33.32 7.87
C ASN A 804 -10.97 31.94 8.54
N PHE A 805 -9.86 31.22 8.41
CA PHE A 805 -9.66 29.90 9.02
C PHE A 805 -8.89 29.95 10.34
N GLY A 806 -8.53 31.14 10.81
CA GLY A 806 -7.80 31.31 12.07
C GLY A 806 -8.52 30.68 13.26
N ARG A 807 -7.74 30.25 14.25
CA ARG A 807 -8.25 29.63 15.47
C ARG A 807 -9.32 30.50 16.13
N GLY A 808 -10.45 29.88 16.48
CA GLY A 808 -11.60 30.55 17.11
C GLY A 808 -12.72 30.93 16.15
N ASN A 809 -12.47 30.92 14.84
CA ASN A 809 -13.49 31.16 13.83
C ASN A 809 -14.26 29.88 13.48
N TYR A 810 -15.52 30.06 13.10
CA TYR A 810 -16.41 28.98 12.63
C TYR A 810 -16.77 29.18 11.17
N ILE A 811 -17.02 28.08 10.49
CA ILE A 811 -17.27 28.02 9.05
C ILE A 811 -18.61 27.32 8.83
N GLY A 812 -19.48 27.96 8.05
CA GLY A 812 -20.83 27.51 7.71
C GLY A 812 -21.04 27.55 6.20
N VAL A 813 -22.30 27.40 5.79
CA VAL A 813 -22.73 27.40 4.39
C VAL A 813 -23.26 28.78 3.98
N SER A 814 -22.95 29.25 2.78
CA SER A 814 -23.44 30.52 2.25
C SER A 814 -24.96 30.49 2.05
N THR A 815 -25.62 31.61 2.37
CA THR A 815 -27.04 31.84 2.10
C THR A 815 -27.30 32.27 0.65
N VAL A 816 -26.25 32.55 -0.12
CA VAL A 816 -26.32 33.06 -1.50
C VAL A 816 -25.91 31.99 -2.52
N LYS A 817 -24.95 31.12 -2.16
CA LYS A 817 -24.38 30.11 -3.06
C LYS A 817 -24.34 28.75 -2.39
N SER A 818 -25.18 27.82 -2.86
CA SER A 818 -25.21 26.44 -2.35
C SER A 818 -23.85 25.76 -2.48
N GLY A 819 -23.42 25.07 -1.43
CA GLY A 819 -22.14 24.39 -1.32
C GLY A 819 -20.92 25.30 -1.08
N TYR A 820 -21.07 26.62 -1.08
CA TYR A 820 -19.96 27.55 -0.78
C TYR A 820 -19.88 27.78 0.72
N ILE A 821 -18.66 27.94 1.24
CA ILE A 821 -18.44 28.23 2.66
C ILE A 821 -18.32 29.74 2.94
N VAL A 822 -18.68 30.11 4.15
CA VAL A 822 -18.58 31.48 4.71
C VAL A 822 -18.25 31.40 6.21
N ASN A 823 -17.70 32.47 6.80
CA ASN A 823 -17.62 32.56 8.25
C ASN A 823 -19.01 32.70 8.88
N THR A 824 -19.23 32.08 10.03
CA THR A 824 -20.53 32.06 10.71
C THR A 824 -20.35 32.01 12.24
N ASP A 825 -21.45 32.01 12.96
CA ASP A 825 -21.48 31.72 14.40
C ASP A 825 -21.38 30.21 14.69
N LYS A 826 -21.13 29.86 15.96
CA LYS A 826 -20.95 28.46 16.37
C LYS A 826 -22.17 27.57 16.11
N THR A 827 -23.38 28.12 16.14
CA THR A 827 -24.64 27.35 16.03
C THR A 827 -24.92 26.87 14.62
N LYS A 828 -24.32 27.52 13.62
CA LYS A 828 -24.46 27.20 12.19
C LYS A 828 -23.19 26.59 11.57
N ALA A 829 -22.27 26.12 12.41
CA ALA A 829 -20.93 25.73 11.99
C ALA A 829 -20.87 24.26 11.53
N ILE A 830 -20.38 24.04 10.30
CA ILE A 830 -19.99 22.71 9.80
C ILE A 830 -18.51 22.40 10.03
N ALA A 831 -17.72 23.43 10.33
CA ALA A 831 -16.27 23.32 10.48
C ALA A 831 -15.70 24.40 11.40
N LYS A 832 -14.48 24.17 11.90
CA LYS A 832 -13.77 25.08 12.80
C LYS A 832 -12.39 25.42 12.27
N GLY A 833 -12.07 26.71 12.27
CA GLY A 833 -10.74 27.23 11.92
C GLY A 833 -9.65 26.72 12.85
N VAL A 834 -8.47 26.42 12.30
CA VAL A 834 -7.29 25.93 13.04
C VAL A 834 -6.08 26.84 12.86
N SER A 835 -5.82 27.31 11.63
CA SER A 835 -4.72 28.23 11.30
C SER A 835 -5.14 29.20 10.19
N SER A 836 -4.28 30.11 9.76
CA SER A 836 -4.55 30.99 8.61
C SER A 836 -4.86 30.24 7.31
N SER A 837 -4.45 28.98 7.18
CA SER A 837 -4.42 28.25 5.90
C SER A 837 -5.30 27.01 5.84
N TYR A 838 -5.81 26.53 6.98
CA TYR A 838 -6.62 25.31 7.03
C TYR A 838 -7.58 25.28 8.22
N PHE A 839 -8.62 24.45 8.06
CA PHE A 839 -9.64 24.19 9.07
C PHE A 839 -9.85 22.68 9.24
N ARG A 840 -10.64 22.30 10.26
CA ARG A 840 -11.02 20.91 10.51
C ARG A 840 -12.53 20.73 10.64
N PHE A 841 -13.02 19.53 10.36
CA PHE A 841 -14.43 19.16 10.48
C PHE A 841 -14.57 17.67 10.83
N LYS A 842 -15.56 17.35 11.68
CA LYS A 842 -15.84 15.98 12.15
C LYS A 842 -14.58 15.26 12.71
N CYS A 843 -13.76 15.99 13.47
CA CYS A 843 -12.52 15.50 14.10
C CYS A 843 -12.61 15.48 15.61
#